data_AF-A0AAQ3Q8Q4-F1
#
_entry.id   AF-A0AAQ3Q8Q4-F1
#
_cell.length_a   1.000
_cell.length_b   1.000
_cell.length_c   1.000
_cell.angle_alpha   90.00
_cell.angle_beta   90.00
_cell.angle_gamma   90.00
#
_symmetry.space_group_name_H-M   'P 1'
#
loop_
_entity.id
_entity.type
_entity.pdbx_description
1 polymer ?
#
loop_
_entity_poly.entity_id
_entity_poly.type
_entity_poly.pdbx_seq_one_letter_code
_entity_poly.pdbx_strand_id
1 'polypeptide(L)'
;MAREGDRLASFSFLLVLVCLASGNGDAVGSPEPFLHTLAGDGQGTQPMVLPLVLAYANSSRRSSVSRYFARRQLQKEVISVASARMRLYDDLLTNGYYTSRLFIGTPPQEFALIVDSGSTVTYVPCSSCEQCGNHQDPRFRPDKSSTYEPLKCNVDCTCDKESMQCAYERQYAEMSSSSGVLGADIISFGEESALKPKRATFGCETSETGDLFSQHADGIMGLGRGQLSIMDQLVDKGVISDSFSLCYGGMDIGGGAMVLGGISPPHGMVFAHSDPVRSPYYNIELKEIHVAGKPLRLDPKVFDGKHGTVLDSGTTYAYLPEEAFKRFRDAIMSHLHSLKQIRGPDPNFKDLCFSGAGSEVSGLSKTFPEVEMVFGNGQKISLSPENYLFRHSKVRGAYCLGVFQNGKDPTTLLGGIIVRNTLVTYDRQYERIGFWKTNCSVLWERLRNSTAPSPAPSAFPEWNSNIQDSPAPSPIGLVDSVLAGQFRVGVITFDMYLNITYMDLVPHLKELSELISNELDVDSQQVHLMNHTNNGNGTLIRWAIFPAGSASSFTSTTAMGIISRLTEDRVHLPQNFGSYKLVEWNVEPPSRRSWWHGQLISVVVGISVVLILSFSAFLVWYWRQGIRGSSTYRPVDAAVPEQELQPM
;
A
#
# COMPACT_ATOMS: atom_id res chain seq x y z
N MET A 1 -39.25 14.98 40.95
CA MET A 1 -38.88 15.20 42.37
C MET A 1 -37.60 14.42 42.63
N ALA A 2 -36.66 15.04 43.35
CA ALA A 2 -35.31 14.60 43.73
C ALA A 2 -35.23 13.16 44.31
N ARG A 3 -34.09 12.44 44.46
CA ARG A 3 -32.65 12.79 44.57
C ARG A 3 -31.77 11.52 44.51
N GLU A 4 -30.44 11.73 44.53
CA GLU A 4 -29.31 10.84 44.93
C GLU A 4 -28.87 9.68 44.02
N GLY A 5 -27.58 9.41 43.77
CA GLY A 5 -26.32 10.01 44.24
C GLY A 5 -25.08 9.30 43.64
N ASP A 6 -23.94 10.00 43.69
CA ASP A 6 -22.53 9.58 43.63
C ASP A 6 -21.88 8.97 42.37
N ARG A 7 -20.95 9.75 41.77
CA ARG A 7 -19.69 9.24 41.19
C ARG A 7 -18.52 10.17 41.52
N LEU A 8 -17.54 9.60 42.19
CA LEU A 8 -16.23 10.17 42.53
C LEU A 8 -15.32 10.28 41.30
N ALA A 9 -14.65 11.42 41.21
CA ALA A 9 -13.53 11.69 40.32
C ALA A 9 -12.20 11.44 41.05
N SER A 10 -11.16 11.04 40.32
CA SER A 10 -9.77 11.28 40.71
C SER A 10 -8.96 11.67 39.48
N PHE A 11 -8.56 12.94 39.50
CA PHE A 11 -7.56 13.56 38.65
C PHE A 11 -6.16 13.28 39.23
N SER A 12 -5.15 13.20 38.37
CA SER A 12 -3.77 13.53 38.75
C SER A 12 -3.13 14.34 37.64
N PHE A 13 -2.66 15.52 38.06
CA PHE A 13 -1.98 16.56 37.31
C PHE A 13 -0.53 16.16 37.00
N LEU A 14 -0.01 16.55 35.83
CA LEU A 14 1.39 16.96 35.72
C LEU A 14 1.49 18.15 34.75
N LEU A 15 2.28 19.13 35.19
CA LEU A 15 2.38 20.50 34.72
C LEU A 15 3.84 20.75 34.40
N VAL A 16 4.21 21.12 33.16
CA VAL A 16 5.51 21.75 32.86
C VAL A 16 5.37 22.79 31.75
N LEU A 17 6.06 23.90 32.00
CA LEU A 17 5.98 25.24 31.44
C LEU A 17 6.37 25.39 29.96
N VAL A 18 5.70 26.36 29.33
CA VAL A 18 6.17 27.12 28.16
C VAL A 18 6.93 28.36 28.65
N CYS A 19 8.15 28.57 28.15
CA CYS A 19 8.84 29.86 28.24
C CYS A 19 8.96 30.49 26.85
N LEU A 20 8.26 31.61 26.67
CA LEU A 20 8.51 32.61 25.65
C LEU A 20 9.48 33.64 26.22
N ALA A 21 10.48 34.05 25.44
CA ALA A 21 11.17 35.31 25.66
C ALA A 21 11.46 35.97 24.30
N SER A 22 10.89 37.16 24.15
CA SER A 22 11.11 38.13 23.07
C SER A 22 12.17 39.13 23.52
N GLY A 23 13.03 39.61 22.62
CA GLY A 23 13.92 40.75 22.93
C GLY A 23 14.95 41.09 21.85
N ASN A 24 14.67 42.18 21.13
CA ASN A 24 15.44 42.94 20.15
C ASN A 24 16.97 43.03 20.34
N GLY A 25 17.69 43.29 19.23
CA GLY A 25 18.90 44.13 19.26
C GLY A 25 19.93 43.86 18.16
N ASP A 26 19.94 44.77 17.19
CA ASP A 26 20.87 45.05 16.09
C ASP A 26 22.36 44.65 16.14
N ALA A 27 22.86 44.45 14.91
CA ALA A 27 24.13 44.94 14.35
C ALA A 27 25.47 44.17 14.55
N VAL A 28 25.97 43.73 13.38
CA VAL A 28 27.32 43.95 12.82
C VAL A 28 28.52 43.25 13.51
N GLY A 29 29.25 42.47 12.70
CA GLY A 29 30.71 42.39 12.78
C GLY A 29 31.31 40.99 12.95
N SER A 30 31.61 40.34 11.83
CA SER A 30 32.82 39.49 11.71
C SER A 30 34.07 40.32 12.10
N PRO A 31 35.14 39.75 12.70
CA PRO A 31 35.92 38.71 12.03
C PRO A 31 36.56 37.61 12.92
N GLU A 32 36.94 36.52 12.26
CA GLU A 32 38.02 35.58 12.64
C GLU A 32 39.37 36.30 12.89
N PRO A 33 40.49 35.60 13.19
CA PRO A 33 40.72 34.44 14.09
C PRO A 33 41.99 34.67 14.94
N PHE A 34 42.23 34.00 16.07
CA PHE A 34 43.62 33.80 16.55
C PHE A 34 43.74 32.60 17.50
N LEU A 35 44.63 31.69 17.12
CA LEU A 35 45.24 30.66 17.96
C LEU A 35 45.92 31.30 19.18
N HIS A 36 45.76 30.71 20.36
CA HIS A 36 46.88 30.53 21.30
C HIS A 36 46.65 29.30 22.19
N THR A 37 47.60 28.38 22.06
CA THR A 37 47.92 27.25 22.93
C THR A 37 48.28 27.74 24.33
N LEU A 38 47.79 27.08 25.39
CA LEU A 38 48.53 26.87 26.65
C LEU A 38 47.95 25.67 27.41
N ALA A 39 48.86 24.81 27.86
CA ALA A 39 48.64 23.57 28.58
C ALA A 39 48.21 23.78 30.05
N GLY A 40 47.47 22.82 30.59
CA GLY A 40 47.14 22.75 32.01
C GLY A 40 46.36 21.48 32.33
N ASP A 41 47.07 20.54 32.95
CA ASP A 41 46.71 19.17 33.31
C ASP A 41 45.48 19.06 34.24
N GLY A 42 44.67 18.00 34.07
CA GLY A 42 43.46 17.77 34.85
C GLY A 42 42.65 16.55 34.38
N GLN A 43 42.98 15.39 34.95
CA GLN A 43 42.34 14.09 34.76
C GLN A 43 40.80 14.11 34.63
N GLY A 44 40.32 13.55 33.52
CA GLY A 44 38.95 13.10 33.31
C GLY A 44 38.93 12.08 32.18
N THR A 45 38.78 10.80 32.53
CA THR A 45 38.64 9.70 31.58
C THR A 45 37.44 9.91 30.66
N GLN A 46 37.68 10.29 29.41
CA GLN A 46 36.69 10.19 28.34
C GLN A 46 36.78 8.81 27.67
N PRO A 47 35.64 8.15 27.40
CA PRO A 47 35.63 6.97 26.54
C PRO A 47 35.96 7.41 25.11
N MET A 48 37.08 6.89 24.61
CA MET A 48 37.49 7.00 23.23
C MET A 48 36.52 6.15 22.38
N VAL A 49 35.54 6.78 21.74
CA VAL A 49 34.77 6.11 20.67
C VAL A 49 35.63 6.17 19.41
N LEU A 50 36.42 5.11 19.20
CA LEU A 50 37.00 4.84 17.88
C LEU A 50 35.83 4.60 16.90
N PRO A 51 35.73 5.33 15.78
CA PRO A 51 34.96 4.84 14.66
C PRO A 51 35.76 3.70 14.04
N LEU A 52 35.55 2.47 14.54
CA LEU A 52 35.95 1.28 13.82
C LEU A 52 35.02 1.15 12.61
N VAL A 53 35.39 1.86 11.54
CA VAL A 53 34.99 1.47 10.20
C VAL A 53 35.56 0.07 10.00
N LEU A 54 34.71 -0.94 10.09
CA LEU A 54 35.04 -2.27 9.62
C LEU A 54 35.28 -2.17 8.12
N ALA A 55 36.55 -2.03 7.76
CA ALA A 55 37.05 -2.31 6.44
C ALA A 55 36.54 -3.71 6.04
N TYR A 56 35.83 -3.76 4.92
CA TYR A 56 35.42 -5.00 4.27
C TYR A 56 36.63 -5.93 4.14
N ALA A 57 36.65 -7.01 4.93
CA ALA A 57 37.66 -8.03 4.79
C ALA A 57 37.40 -8.84 3.51
N ASN A 58 38.27 -8.64 2.52
CA ASN A 58 38.57 -9.52 1.38
C ASN A 58 37.43 -9.88 0.40
N SER A 59 37.23 -9.02 -0.60
CA SER A 59 36.55 -9.38 -1.88
C SER A 59 37.37 -10.32 -2.79
N SER A 60 38.57 -10.72 -2.36
CA SER A 60 39.51 -11.54 -3.14
C SER A 60 39.05 -12.99 -3.36
N ARG A 61 38.02 -13.49 -2.66
CA ARG A 61 37.43 -14.82 -2.89
C ARG A 61 36.26 -14.85 -3.89
N ARG A 62 35.68 -13.70 -4.29
CA ARG A 62 34.63 -13.65 -5.33
C ARG A 62 35.19 -13.62 -6.77
N SER A 63 36.45 -13.20 -6.97
CA SER A 63 37.03 -13.08 -8.33
C SER A 63 37.49 -14.41 -8.96
N SER A 64 37.65 -15.47 -8.17
CA SER A 64 38.07 -16.79 -8.66
C SER A 64 36.90 -17.64 -9.13
N VAL A 65 35.72 -17.48 -8.55
CA VAL A 65 34.48 -18.18 -8.97
C VAL A 65 33.88 -17.51 -10.23
N SER A 66 33.95 -16.18 -10.33
CA SER A 66 33.47 -15.43 -11.51
C SER A 66 34.20 -15.82 -12.81
N ARG A 67 35.50 -16.16 -12.74
CA ARG A 67 36.27 -16.63 -13.90
C ARG A 67 36.00 -18.08 -14.30
N TYR A 68 35.45 -18.91 -13.41
CA TYR A 68 35.12 -20.31 -13.74
C TYR A 68 33.79 -20.42 -14.53
N PHE A 69 32.88 -19.44 -14.37
CA PHE A 69 31.62 -19.39 -15.12
C PHE A 69 31.72 -18.67 -16.48
N ALA A 70 32.78 -17.89 -16.72
CA ALA A 70 32.99 -17.15 -17.97
C ALA A 70 33.46 -17.99 -19.18
N ARG A 71 33.64 -19.32 -19.03
CA ARG A 71 34.20 -20.20 -20.09
C ARG A 71 33.29 -21.31 -20.61
N ARG A 72 32.00 -21.32 -20.27
CA ARG A 72 30.99 -22.17 -20.91
C ARG A 72 29.84 -21.33 -21.44
N GLN A 73 30.14 -20.58 -22.51
CA GLN A 73 29.14 -19.84 -23.27
C GLN A 73 29.11 -20.40 -24.70
N LEU A 74 28.49 -21.58 -24.83
CA LEU A 74 27.99 -22.13 -26.08
C LEU A 74 26.66 -22.78 -25.72
N GLN A 75 25.57 -22.14 -26.17
CA GLN A 75 24.17 -22.58 -26.08
C GLN A 75 23.74 -23.16 -24.73
N LYS A 76 23.42 -22.28 -23.78
CA LYS A 76 22.57 -22.67 -22.65
C LYS A 76 21.16 -22.18 -22.95
N GLU A 77 20.25 -23.13 -23.19
CA GLU A 77 18.82 -22.88 -23.11
C GLU A 77 18.52 -22.05 -21.86
N VAL A 78 17.66 -21.04 -22.00
CA VAL A 78 17.13 -20.27 -20.88
C VAL A 78 16.31 -21.24 -20.03
N ILE A 79 16.94 -21.88 -19.05
CA ILE A 79 16.22 -22.54 -17.97
C ILE A 79 15.43 -21.42 -17.30
N SER A 80 14.13 -21.39 -17.55
CA SER A 80 13.20 -20.51 -16.87
C SER A 80 13.26 -20.84 -15.37
N VAL A 81 14.10 -20.10 -14.63
CA VAL A 81 14.13 -20.18 -13.17
C VAL A 81 12.80 -19.61 -12.68
N ALA A 82 12.18 -20.29 -11.72
CA ALA A 82 10.90 -19.84 -11.16
C ALA A 82 11.00 -18.40 -10.65
N SER A 83 9.90 -17.65 -10.74
CA SER A 83 9.80 -16.29 -10.22
C SER A 83 8.63 -16.22 -9.24
N ALA A 84 8.77 -15.47 -8.14
CA ALA A 84 7.63 -15.13 -7.31
C ALA A 84 6.89 -13.95 -7.93
N ARG A 85 5.61 -14.12 -8.26
CA ARG A 85 4.74 -13.05 -8.78
C ARG A 85 3.76 -12.69 -7.68
N MET A 86 3.72 -11.41 -7.31
CA MET A 86 3.01 -10.94 -6.13
C MET A 86 2.26 -9.66 -6.47
N ARG A 87 1.06 -9.52 -5.90
CA ARG A 87 0.29 -8.29 -6.00
C ARG A 87 0.90 -7.22 -5.09
N LEU A 88 0.96 -6.00 -5.59
CA LEU A 88 1.18 -4.83 -4.75
C LEU A 88 -0.18 -4.22 -4.40
N TYR A 89 -0.31 -3.77 -3.16
CA TYR A 89 -1.47 -3.05 -2.67
C TYR A 89 -1.05 -1.60 -2.43
N ASP A 90 -1.87 -0.67 -2.91
CA ASP A 90 -1.62 0.75 -2.74
C ASP A 90 -2.27 1.22 -1.46
N ASP A 91 -1.44 1.82 -0.63
CA ASP A 91 -1.83 2.48 0.59
C ASP A 91 -1.27 3.92 0.60
N LEU A 92 -0.95 4.49 -0.57
CA LEU A 92 -0.16 5.70 -0.69
C LEU A 92 -0.93 6.97 -0.29
N LEU A 93 -2.25 7.00 -0.55
CA LEU A 93 -3.10 8.14 -0.16
C LEU A 93 -3.41 8.17 1.34
N THR A 94 -3.33 7.01 1.99
CA THR A 94 -3.73 6.79 3.40
C THR A 94 -2.51 6.67 4.30
N ASN A 95 -1.52 5.86 3.92
CA ASN A 95 -0.38 5.46 4.74
C ASN A 95 0.99 5.73 4.11
N GLY A 96 1.08 6.05 2.81
CA GLY A 96 2.31 6.54 2.18
C GLY A 96 3.27 5.46 1.63
N TYR A 97 2.85 4.20 1.52
CA TYR A 97 3.70 3.11 1.03
C TYR A 97 2.93 2.06 0.22
N TYR A 98 3.67 1.12 -0.36
CA TYR A 98 3.11 -0.05 -1.04
C TYR A 98 3.45 -1.32 -0.26
N THR A 99 2.46 -2.20 -0.10
CA THR A 99 2.64 -3.48 0.59
C THR A 99 2.45 -4.66 -0.35
N SER A 100 3.01 -5.81 0.04
CA SER A 100 2.70 -7.10 -0.56
C SER A 100 2.50 -8.15 0.54
N ARG A 101 1.82 -9.24 0.19
CA ARG A 101 1.50 -10.33 1.13
C ARG A 101 2.62 -11.36 1.16
N LEU A 102 3.20 -11.58 2.34
CA LEU A 102 4.15 -12.66 2.62
C LEU A 102 3.55 -13.59 3.66
N PHE A 103 3.71 -14.89 3.46
CA PHE A 103 3.26 -15.90 4.41
C PHE A 103 4.45 -16.57 5.07
N ILE A 104 4.44 -16.67 6.40
CA ILE A 104 5.55 -17.23 7.19
C ILE A 104 5.02 -18.33 8.11
N GLY A 105 5.68 -19.48 8.12
CA GLY A 105 5.40 -20.60 9.03
C GLY A 105 4.60 -21.76 8.45
N THR A 106 4.45 -22.77 9.29
CA THR A 106 3.66 -24.00 9.05
C THR A 106 2.76 -24.31 10.26
N PRO A 107 1.42 -24.10 10.17
CA PRO A 107 0.71 -23.57 9.01
C PRO A 107 1.07 -22.10 8.70
N PRO A 108 0.90 -21.63 7.45
CA PRO A 108 1.27 -20.28 7.06
C PRO A 108 0.49 -19.19 7.81
N GLN A 109 1.19 -18.17 8.29
CA GLN A 109 0.65 -16.93 8.88
C GLN A 109 0.88 -15.78 7.88
N GLU A 110 -0.15 -14.98 7.60
CA GLU A 110 -0.12 -13.93 6.56
C GLU A 110 0.27 -12.57 7.14
N PHE A 111 1.10 -11.81 6.40
CA PHE A 111 1.54 -10.46 6.75
C PHE A 111 1.54 -9.56 5.51
N ALA A 112 1.09 -8.31 5.63
CA ALA A 112 1.35 -7.26 4.67
C ALA A 112 2.61 -6.49 5.03
N LEU A 113 3.62 -6.62 4.19
CA LEU A 113 4.92 -6.00 4.41
C LEU A 113 5.13 -4.85 3.42
N ILE A 114 5.66 -3.74 3.92
CA ILE A 114 6.13 -2.63 3.08
C ILE A 114 7.25 -3.17 2.19
N VAL A 115 7.14 -2.91 0.89
CA VAL A 115 8.13 -3.35 -0.09
C VAL A 115 9.24 -2.31 -0.17
N ASP A 116 10.42 -2.65 0.34
CA ASP A 116 11.48 -1.67 0.60
C ASP A 116 12.83 -2.07 -0.04
N SER A 117 13.21 -1.38 -1.10
CA SER A 117 14.50 -1.52 -1.78
C SER A 117 15.63 -0.73 -1.12
N GLY A 118 15.30 0.18 -0.19
CA GLY A 118 16.23 0.95 0.62
C GLY A 118 16.75 0.19 1.84
N SER A 119 16.08 -0.87 2.31
CA SER A 119 16.55 -1.69 3.45
C SER A 119 16.79 -3.16 3.12
N THR A 120 17.52 -3.84 4.01
CA THR A 120 18.03 -5.19 3.79
C THR A 120 17.40 -6.27 4.64
N VAL A 121 16.56 -5.95 5.64
CA VAL A 121 16.02 -6.97 6.55
C VAL A 121 14.54 -7.12 6.27
N THR A 122 14.10 -8.37 6.08
CA THR A 122 12.67 -8.70 6.13
C THR A 122 12.30 -9.04 7.57
N TYR A 123 11.26 -8.43 8.12
CA TYR A 123 10.84 -8.65 9.50
C TYR A 123 9.34 -8.48 9.72
N VAL A 124 8.87 -9.05 10.84
CA VAL A 124 7.51 -8.93 11.37
C VAL A 124 7.54 -8.89 12.90
N PRO A 125 6.55 -8.26 13.56
CA PRO A 125 6.44 -8.28 14.99
C PRO A 125 6.02 -9.64 15.48
N CYS A 126 6.73 -10.11 16.50
CA CYS A 126 6.44 -11.36 17.16
C CYS A 126 5.44 -11.19 18.29
N SER A 127 4.71 -12.26 18.60
CA SER A 127 3.67 -12.27 19.62
C SER A 127 4.19 -11.92 21.02
N SER A 128 5.49 -12.06 21.27
CA SER A 128 6.17 -11.67 22.50
C SER A 128 6.58 -10.19 22.54
N CYS A 129 6.38 -9.42 21.48
CA CYS A 129 6.79 -8.03 21.44
C CYS A 129 5.91 -7.16 22.34
N GLU A 130 6.46 -6.62 23.43
CA GLU A 130 5.74 -5.70 24.31
C GLU A 130 5.85 -4.24 23.85
N GLN A 131 6.87 -3.92 23.05
CA GLN A 131 7.19 -2.57 22.58
C GLN A 131 6.95 -2.39 21.06
N CYS A 132 5.96 -3.09 20.49
CA CYS A 132 5.56 -2.93 19.10
C CYS A 132 4.18 -2.32 18.99
N GLY A 133 3.90 -1.71 17.84
CA GLY A 133 2.62 -1.18 17.46
C GLY A 133 1.50 -2.22 17.35
N ASN A 134 0.30 -1.71 17.10
CA ASN A 134 -0.81 -2.53 16.63
C ASN A 134 -0.96 -2.33 15.12
N HIS A 135 -0.65 -3.37 14.36
CA HIS A 135 -0.73 -3.38 12.91
C HIS A 135 -2.02 -4.07 12.44
N GLN A 136 -2.18 -4.19 11.12
CA GLN A 136 -3.41 -4.67 10.51
C GLN A 136 -3.67 -6.17 10.74
N ASP A 137 -2.64 -7.01 10.75
CA ASP A 137 -2.73 -8.45 10.88
C ASP A 137 -2.11 -8.94 12.22
N PRO A 138 -2.46 -10.16 12.70
CA PRO A 138 -1.92 -10.68 13.93
C PRO A 138 -0.39 -10.86 13.88
N ARG A 139 0.28 -10.50 14.97
CA ARG A 139 1.73 -10.72 15.15
C ARG A 139 2.13 -12.17 14.93
N PHE A 140 3.33 -12.39 14.39
CA PHE A 140 3.87 -13.72 14.16
C PHE A 140 3.96 -14.51 15.45
N ARG A 141 3.48 -15.75 15.42
CA ARG A 141 3.49 -16.68 16.55
C ARG A 141 4.50 -17.80 16.32
N PRO A 142 5.72 -17.68 16.85
CA PRO A 142 6.73 -18.74 16.72
C PRO A 142 6.26 -20.09 17.27
N ASP A 143 5.51 -20.08 18.38
CA ASP A 143 4.95 -21.27 19.05
C ASP A 143 3.91 -22.02 18.20
N LYS A 144 3.36 -21.36 17.18
CA LYS A 144 2.35 -21.93 16.29
C LYS A 144 2.91 -22.39 14.95
N SER A 145 4.20 -22.21 14.70
CA SER A 145 4.83 -22.82 13.55
C SER A 145 5.66 -24.04 13.91
N SER A 146 5.34 -25.15 13.27
CA SER A 146 6.13 -26.39 13.36
C SER A 146 7.49 -26.36 12.65
N THR A 147 7.76 -25.32 11.85
CA THR A 147 8.98 -25.17 11.03
C THR A 147 9.86 -24.00 11.46
N TYR A 148 9.43 -23.23 12.46
CA TYR A 148 10.18 -22.13 13.03
C TYR A 148 11.43 -22.63 13.76
N GLU A 149 12.57 -22.02 13.46
CA GLU A 149 13.85 -22.28 14.09
C GLU A 149 14.51 -20.94 14.47
N PRO A 150 14.69 -20.63 15.76
CA PRO A 150 15.41 -19.42 16.16
C PRO A 150 16.89 -19.53 15.74
N LEU A 151 17.46 -18.44 15.21
CA LEU A 151 18.88 -18.44 14.84
C LEU A 151 19.74 -18.31 16.10
N LYS A 152 20.55 -19.34 16.33
CA LYS A 152 21.55 -19.32 17.38
C LYS A 152 22.70 -18.39 17.01
N CYS A 153 23.28 -17.81 18.05
CA CYS A 153 24.55 -17.11 17.97
C CYS A 153 25.63 -17.87 17.21
N ASN A 154 26.28 -17.16 16.28
CA ASN A 154 27.49 -17.61 15.61
C ASN A 154 28.48 -16.42 15.52
N VAL A 155 29.69 -16.69 15.02
CA VAL A 155 30.73 -15.65 14.87
C VAL A 155 30.35 -14.52 13.91
N ASP A 156 29.38 -14.76 13.04
CA ASP A 156 28.93 -13.83 12.00
C ASP A 156 27.68 -13.04 12.43
N CYS A 157 27.22 -13.20 13.68
CA CYS A 157 26.03 -12.52 14.18
C CYS A 157 26.25 -11.84 15.53
N THR A 158 25.75 -10.60 15.63
CA THR A 158 25.63 -9.89 16.90
C THR A 158 24.62 -10.61 17.78
N CYS A 159 25.07 -11.04 18.95
CA CYS A 159 24.26 -11.81 19.88
C CYS A 159 23.54 -10.93 20.88
N ASP A 160 22.25 -11.19 21.07
CA ASP A 160 21.61 -10.84 22.32
C ASP A 160 22.17 -11.76 23.42
N LYS A 161 22.76 -11.14 24.46
CA LYS A 161 23.50 -11.85 25.50
C LYS A 161 22.57 -12.62 26.43
N GLU A 162 21.31 -12.21 26.56
CA GLU A 162 20.34 -12.84 27.45
C GLU A 162 19.68 -14.07 26.82
N SER A 163 19.23 -13.96 25.56
CA SER A 163 18.55 -15.06 24.86
C SER A 163 19.50 -16.00 24.10
N MET A 164 20.78 -15.65 23.95
CA MET A 164 21.78 -16.34 23.11
C MET A 164 21.31 -16.52 21.66
N GLN A 165 20.52 -15.57 21.17
CA GLN A 165 20.00 -15.54 19.81
C GLN A 165 20.68 -14.45 19.01
N CYS A 166 20.71 -14.68 17.70
CA CYS A 166 21.20 -13.73 16.73
C CYS A 166 20.25 -12.53 16.67
N ALA A 167 20.74 -11.33 16.96
CA ALA A 167 19.94 -10.11 17.03
C ALA A 167 20.15 -9.24 15.79
N TYR A 168 19.16 -8.41 15.48
CA TYR A 168 19.28 -7.35 14.49
C TYR A 168 18.70 -6.04 15.01
N GLU A 169 19.21 -4.94 14.47
CA GLU A 169 18.74 -3.59 14.73
C GLU A 169 18.84 -2.79 13.43
N ARG A 170 17.83 -1.99 13.14
CA ARG A 170 17.78 -1.09 11.99
C ARG A 170 17.19 0.25 12.40
N GLN A 171 17.82 1.31 11.91
CA GLN A 171 17.32 2.68 12.00
C GLN A 171 17.09 3.22 10.59
N TYR A 172 15.95 3.87 10.39
CA TYR A 172 15.51 4.40 9.11
C TYR A 172 15.76 5.92 9.00
N ALA A 173 15.66 6.45 7.77
CA ALA A 173 15.92 7.86 7.49
C ALA A 173 14.94 8.80 8.23
N GLU A 174 13.71 8.34 8.46
CA GLU A 174 12.68 9.01 9.27
C GLU A 174 12.93 8.93 10.78
N MET A 175 14.06 8.35 11.19
CA MET A 175 14.52 8.17 12.59
C MET A 175 13.77 7.10 13.40
N SER A 176 12.82 6.39 12.79
CA SER A 176 12.23 5.19 13.37
C SER A 176 13.24 4.04 13.44
N SER A 177 13.03 3.10 14.35
CA SER A 177 13.89 1.92 14.51
C SER A 177 13.09 0.63 14.71
N SER A 178 13.63 -0.45 14.18
CA SER A 178 13.16 -1.83 14.39
C SER A 178 14.29 -2.67 14.96
N SER A 179 14.00 -3.45 15.99
CA SER A 179 14.97 -4.37 16.59
C SER A 179 14.32 -5.66 17.06
N GLY A 180 15.10 -6.73 17.08
CA GLY A 180 14.63 -8.03 17.52
C GLY A 180 15.64 -9.15 17.30
N VAL A 181 15.13 -10.37 17.25
CA VAL A 181 15.93 -11.59 17.05
C VAL A 181 15.68 -12.15 15.65
N LEU A 182 16.66 -12.86 15.09
CA LEU A 182 16.53 -13.53 13.81
C LEU A 182 15.97 -14.94 14.01
N GLY A 183 14.99 -15.29 13.19
CA GLY A 183 14.44 -16.64 13.08
C GLY A 183 14.45 -17.12 11.63
N ALA A 184 14.42 -18.43 11.42
CA ALA A 184 14.26 -19.04 10.12
C ALA A 184 12.98 -19.84 10.08
N ASP A 185 12.19 -19.66 9.02
CA ASP A 185 10.97 -20.42 8.81
C ASP A 185 10.67 -20.55 7.32
N ILE A 186 9.64 -21.32 6.98
CA ILE A 186 9.13 -21.44 5.62
C ILE A 186 8.36 -20.18 5.26
N ILE A 187 8.81 -19.51 4.20
CA ILE A 187 8.12 -18.39 3.58
C ILE A 187 7.45 -18.82 2.28
N SER A 188 6.32 -18.22 1.95
CA SER A 188 5.66 -18.37 0.65
C SER A 188 5.06 -17.05 0.18
N PHE A 189 4.86 -16.95 -1.14
CA PHE A 189 4.59 -15.69 -1.84
C PHE A 189 3.16 -15.62 -2.38
N GLY A 190 2.23 -16.33 -1.73
CA GLY A 190 0.84 -16.48 -2.17
C GLY A 190 0.64 -17.60 -3.20
N GLU A 191 -0.63 -17.96 -3.41
CA GLU A 191 -1.04 -19.06 -4.31
C GLU A 191 -0.77 -18.76 -5.79
N GLU A 192 -0.74 -17.48 -6.16
CA GLU A 192 -0.51 -17.01 -7.53
C GLU A 192 0.97 -17.07 -7.94
N SER A 193 1.87 -17.36 -7.00
CA SER A 193 3.30 -17.45 -7.23
C SER A 193 3.72 -18.84 -7.72
N ALA A 194 4.49 -18.88 -8.82
CA ALA A 194 5.12 -20.11 -9.29
C ALA A 194 6.30 -20.58 -8.40
N LEU A 195 6.83 -19.70 -7.56
CA LEU A 195 7.92 -20.02 -6.65
C LEU A 195 7.39 -20.77 -5.43
N LYS A 196 7.71 -22.07 -5.34
CA LYS A 196 7.38 -22.92 -4.20
C LYS A 196 7.93 -22.33 -2.88
N PRO A 197 7.28 -22.60 -1.73
CA PRO A 197 7.76 -22.14 -0.42
C PRO A 197 9.23 -22.46 -0.19
N LYS A 198 9.94 -21.55 0.47
CA LYS A 198 11.36 -21.65 0.77
C LYS A 198 11.62 -21.34 2.22
N ARG A 199 12.61 -22.00 2.83
CA ARG A 199 13.10 -21.56 4.13
C ARG A 199 13.82 -20.22 3.96
N ALA A 200 13.57 -19.24 4.81
CA ALA A 200 14.29 -17.96 4.83
C ALA A 200 14.44 -17.45 6.27
N THR A 201 15.48 -16.66 6.49
CA THR A 201 15.73 -15.92 7.72
C THR A 201 15.01 -14.58 7.67
N PHE A 202 14.38 -14.19 8.77
CA PHE A 202 13.67 -12.93 8.94
C PHE A 202 13.82 -12.43 10.38
N GLY A 203 13.54 -11.14 10.58
CA GLY A 203 13.48 -10.53 11.90
C GLY A 203 12.15 -10.79 12.59
N CYS A 204 12.23 -11.26 13.82
CA CYS A 204 11.16 -11.38 14.78
C CYS A 204 11.27 -10.17 15.71
N GLU A 205 10.52 -9.10 15.44
CA GLU A 205 10.66 -7.83 16.17
C GLU A 205 10.23 -7.99 17.63
N THR A 206 10.98 -7.29 18.48
CA THR A 206 10.71 -7.16 19.92
C THR A 206 10.60 -5.70 20.37
N SER A 207 10.95 -4.74 19.51
CA SER A 207 10.79 -3.31 19.79
C SER A 207 10.76 -2.48 18.51
N GLU A 208 9.84 -1.51 18.46
CA GLU A 208 9.64 -0.53 17.40
C GLU A 208 9.61 0.88 17.98
N THR A 209 10.06 1.87 17.21
CA THR A 209 9.97 3.28 17.58
C THR A 209 9.49 4.15 16.43
N GLY A 210 9.02 5.36 16.74
CA GLY A 210 8.64 6.36 15.74
C GLY A 210 7.50 5.89 14.84
N ASP A 211 7.59 6.20 13.55
CA ASP A 211 6.53 5.96 12.59
C ASP A 211 6.19 4.46 12.44
N LEU A 212 7.19 3.57 12.56
CA LEU A 212 7.01 2.11 12.56
C LEU A 212 6.03 1.64 13.64
N PHE A 213 6.09 2.21 14.85
CA PHE A 213 5.18 1.84 15.94
C PHE A 213 3.71 2.17 15.63
N SER A 214 3.47 3.17 14.79
CA SER A 214 2.12 3.62 14.41
C SER A 214 1.68 3.17 13.03
N GLN A 215 2.54 2.46 12.29
CA GLN A 215 2.27 2.09 10.91
C GLN A 215 1.15 1.05 10.81
N HIS A 216 0.40 1.09 9.71
CA HIS A 216 -0.65 0.11 9.44
C HIS A 216 -0.10 -1.26 9.03
N ALA A 217 0.94 -1.30 8.19
CA ALA A 217 1.58 -2.53 7.72
C ALA A 217 2.22 -3.35 8.84
N ASP A 218 2.35 -4.66 8.64
CA ASP A 218 2.83 -5.60 9.67
C ASP A 218 4.35 -5.70 9.74
N GLY A 219 5.09 -4.86 9.02
CA GLY A 219 6.54 -4.92 8.95
C GLY A 219 7.07 -4.57 7.56
N ILE A 220 8.33 -4.94 7.32
CA ILE A 220 9.06 -4.56 6.10
C ILE A 220 9.61 -5.80 5.40
N MET A 221 9.52 -5.80 4.06
CA MET A 221 10.20 -6.75 3.18
C MET A 221 11.41 -6.06 2.54
N GLY A 222 12.58 -6.25 3.16
CA GLY A 222 13.85 -5.72 2.64
C GLY A 222 14.29 -6.40 1.34
N LEU A 223 14.41 -5.61 0.28
CA LEU A 223 14.88 -5.99 -1.06
C LEU A 223 16.29 -5.45 -1.39
N GLY A 224 16.88 -4.68 -0.47
CA GLY A 224 18.22 -4.12 -0.61
C GLY A 224 19.32 -5.17 -0.74
N ARG A 225 20.54 -4.71 -1.01
CA ARG A 225 21.73 -5.57 -1.13
C ARG A 225 22.23 -5.94 0.26
N GLY A 226 22.07 -7.19 0.68
CA GLY A 226 22.49 -7.68 1.99
C GLY A 226 21.94 -9.07 2.31
N GLN A 227 22.72 -9.88 3.04
CA GLN A 227 22.45 -11.31 3.26
C GLN A 227 21.10 -11.62 3.95
N LEU A 228 20.53 -10.66 4.68
CA LEU A 228 19.22 -10.81 5.32
C LEU A 228 18.06 -10.43 4.40
N SER A 229 18.34 -9.90 3.21
CA SER A 229 17.30 -9.50 2.27
C SER A 229 16.68 -10.73 1.65
N ILE A 230 15.39 -10.66 1.35
CA ILE A 230 14.71 -11.79 0.75
C ILE A 230 15.30 -12.12 -0.63
N MET A 231 15.79 -11.10 -1.33
CA MET A 231 16.43 -11.24 -2.62
C MET A 231 17.73 -12.04 -2.54
N ASP A 232 18.67 -11.64 -1.67
CA ASP A 232 19.96 -12.32 -1.55
C ASP A 232 19.76 -13.78 -1.13
N GLN A 233 18.87 -14.03 -0.16
CA GLN A 233 18.60 -15.38 0.31
C GLN A 233 18.00 -16.31 -0.75
N LEU A 234 17.16 -15.80 -1.66
CA LEU A 234 16.57 -16.60 -2.74
C LEU A 234 17.56 -16.79 -3.90
N VAL A 235 18.34 -15.76 -4.23
CA VAL A 235 19.38 -15.82 -5.26
C VAL A 235 20.51 -16.77 -4.85
N ASP A 236 20.98 -16.71 -3.60
CA ASP A 236 22.04 -17.58 -3.09
C ASP A 236 21.63 -19.06 -3.06
N LYS A 237 20.33 -19.34 -2.95
CA LYS A 237 19.75 -20.70 -3.07
C LYS A 237 19.57 -21.15 -4.52
N GLY A 238 19.80 -20.27 -5.49
CA GLY A 238 19.63 -20.54 -6.91
C GLY A 238 18.18 -20.81 -7.32
N VAL A 239 17.20 -20.28 -6.56
CA VAL A 239 15.76 -20.56 -6.81
C VAL A 239 15.07 -19.48 -7.62
N ILE A 240 15.69 -18.32 -7.77
CA ILE A 240 15.32 -17.22 -8.67
C ILE A 240 16.59 -16.68 -9.35
N SER A 241 16.46 -15.96 -10.47
CA SER A 241 17.56 -15.17 -11.01
C SER A 241 17.79 -13.88 -10.21
N ASP A 242 18.99 -13.30 -10.32
CA ASP A 242 19.42 -12.13 -9.56
C ASP A 242 18.85 -10.82 -10.15
N SER A 243 17.53 -10.70 -10.06
CA SER A 243 16.75 -9.55 -10.52
C SER A 243 15.39 -9.52 -9.81
N PHE A 244 14.79 -8.35 -9.71
CA PHE A 244 13.37 -8.20 -9.33
C PHE A 244 12.75 -6.99 -10.02
N SER A 245 11.42 -6.94 -10.08
CA SER A 245 10.71 -5.84 -10.72
C SER A 245 9.54 -5.35 -9.87
N LEU A 246 9.33 -4.04 -9.84
CA LEU A 246 8.23 -3.36 -9.15
C LEU A 246 7.47 -2.49 -10.15
N CYS A 247 6.14 -2.48 -10.08
CA CYS A 247 5.28 -1.64 -10.91
C CYS A 247 4.14 -1.10 -10.08
N TYR A 248 4.23 0.18 -9.70
CA TYR A 248 3.20 0.85 -8.90
C TYR A 248 2.09 1.42 -9.75
N GLY A 249 0.85 1.27 -9.27
CA GLY A 249 -0.33 1.89 -9.85
C GLY A 249 -0.20 3.41 -9.99
N GLY A 250 -1.00 3.95 -10.91
CA GLY A 250 -1.10 5.39 -11.15
C GLY A 250 -1.87 6.12 -10.06
N MET A 251 -2.08 7.43 -10.26
CA MET A 251 -2.81 8.26 -9.30
C MET A 251 -4.32 7.93 -9.21
N ASP A 252 -4.91 7.33 -10.25
CA ASP A 252 -6.33 6.93 -10.30
C ASP A 252 -6.57 5.46 -9.97
N ILE A 253 -5.54 4.63 -10.09
CA ILE A 253 -5.66 3.18 -9.96
C ILE A 253 -4.55 2.70 -9.04
N GLY A 254 -4.94 2.30 -7.83
CA GLY A 254 -4.05 1.72 -6.85
C GLY A 254 -3.63 0.29 -7.19
N GLY A 255 -2.78 -0.26 -6.32
CA GLY A 255 -2.16 -1.56 -6.42
C GLY A 255 -0.92 -1.56 -7.33
N GLY A 256 -0.62 -2.71 -7.90
CA GLY A 256 0.50 -2.91 -8.78
C GLY A 256 0.95 -4.36 -8.84
N ALA A 257 2.13 -4.57 -9.39
CA ALA A 257 2.74 -5.90 -9.51
C ALA A 257 4.19 -5.88 -9.03
N MET A 258 4.58 -6.98 -8.42
CA MET A 258 5.95 -7.27 -8.01
C MET A 258 6.36 -8.64 -8.51
N VAL A 259 7.61 -8.75 -8.96
CA VAL A 259 8.21 -10.02 -9.36
C VAL A 259 9.57 -10.17 -8.69
N LEU A 260 9.77 -11.25 -7.93
CA LEU A 260 11.09 -11.67 -7.46
C LEU A 260 11.64 -12.73 -8.41
N GLY A 261 12.80 -12.42 -9.01
CA GLY A 261 13.32 -13.11 -10.18
C GLY A 261 13.24 -12.23 -11.43
N GLY A 262 13.98 -12.64 -12.45
CA GLY A 262 14.06 -11.93 -13.72
C GLY A 262 12.84 -12.14 -14.61
N ILE A 263 12.42 -11.08 -15.27
CA ILE A 263 11.47 -11.09 -16.39
C ILE A 263 12.19 -10.68 -17.67
N SER A 264 11.70 -11.13 -18.81
CA SER A 264 12.22 -10.65 -20.09
C SER A 264 11.94 -9.15 -20.22
N PRO A 265 12.96 -8.30 -20.45
CA PRO A 265 12.75 -6.87 -20.60
C PRO A 265 11.78 -6.58 -21.74
N PRO A 266 10.69 -5.82 -21.51
CA PRO A 266 9.81 -5.38 -22.57
C PRO A 266 10.54 -4.56 -23.62
N HIS A 267 10.06 -4.60 -24.86
CA HIS A 267 10.58 -3.74 -25.91
C HIS A 267 10.43 -2.26 -25.53
N GLY A 268 11.51 -1.49 -25.71
CA GLY A 268 11.56 -0.07 -25.36
C GLY A 268 11.86 0.23 -23.90
N MET A 269 12.18 -0.77 -23.06
CA MET A 269 12.71 -0.53 -21.72
C MET A 269 14.05 0.24 -21.80
N VAL A 270 14.15 1.31 -21.02
CA VAL A 270 15.34 2.16 -20.90
C VAL A 270 16.18 1.69 -19.72
N PHE A 271 17.50 1.61 -19.85
CA PHE A 271 18.38 1.15 -18.78
C PHE A 271 19.33 2.24 -18.30
N ALA A 272 19.47 2.36 -16.98
CA ALA A 272 20.53 3.13 -16.33
C ALA A 272 21.50 2.18 -15.64
N HIS A 273 22.80 2.50 -15.64
CA HIS A 273 23.78 1.74 -14.86
C HIS A 273 23.54 1.95 -13.36
N SER A 274 23.68 0.85 -12.61
CA SER A 274 23.60 0.83 -11.15
C SER A 274 24.92 0.29 -10.60
N ASP A 275 25.64 1.14 -9.88
CA ASP A 275 26.98 0.85 -9.36
C ASP A 275 26.89 0.44 -7.88
N PRO A 276 27.00 -0.87 -7.56
CA PRO A 276 26.97 -1.37 -6.19
C PRO A 276 28.25 -1.05 -5.39
N VAL A 277 29.33 -0.62 -6.04
CA VAL A 277 30.56 -0.15 -5.37
C VAL A 277 30.37 1.28 -4.88
N ARG A 278 29.69 2.11 -5.68
CA ARG A 278 29.37 3.50 -5.32
C ARG A 278 28.40 3.63 -4.15
N SER A 279 27.41 2.74 -4.05
CA SER A 279 26.38 2.83 -3.02
C SER A 279 25.91 1.44 -2.59
N PRO A 280 25.63 1.22 -1.28
CA PRO A 280 24.97 -0.01 -0.85
C PRO A 280 23.51 -0.09 -1.33
N TYR A 281 22.92 1.04 -1.72
CA TYR A 281 21.56 1.14 -2.24
C TYR A 281 21.52 1.03 -3.77
N TYR A 282 20.34 0.74 -4.32
CA TYR A 282 20.14 0.78 -5.77
C TYR A 282 20.22 2.22 -6.27
N ASN A 283 21.32 2.56 -6.93
CA ASN A 283 21.56 3.88 -7.50
C ASN A 283 21.41 3.87 -9.02
N ILE A 284 21.22 5.06 -9.58
CA ILE A 284 21.29 5.34 -11.01
C ILE A 284 22.21 6.53 -11.26
N GLU A 285 22.87 6.54 -12.41
CA GLU A 285 23.69 7.67 -12.84
C GLU A 285 22.82 8.77 -13.47
N LEU A 286 22.08 9.52 -12.65
CA LEU A 286 21.36 10.72 -13.10
C LEU A 286 22.34 11.87 -13.37
N LYS A 287 22.20 12.54 -14.52
CA LYS A 287 23.04 13.69 -14.90
C LYS A 287 22.25 14.98 -14.98
N GLU A 288 21.05 14.92 -15.54
CA GLU A 288 20.24 16.12 -15.78
C GLU A 288 18.76 15.85 -15.48
N ILE A 289 18.08 16.89 -15.05
CA ILE A 289 16.62 16.96 -15.01
C ILE A 289 16.21 18.06 -15.98
N HIS A 290 15.27 17.76 -16.88
CA HIS A 290 14.69 18.73 -17.80
C HIS A 290 13.25 19.01 -17.39
N VAL A 291 12.83 20.27 -17.46
CA VAL A 291 11.45 20.69 -17.20
C VAL A 291 10.94 21.41 -18.43
N ALA A 292 9.81 20.96 -18.98
CA ALA A 292 9.28 21.46 -20.26
C ALA A 292 10.33 21.44 -21.40
N GLY A 293 11.11 20.36 -21.47
CA GLY A 293 12.17 20.16 -22.47
C GLY A 293 13.43 21.04 -22.29
N LYS A 294 13.55 21.76 -21.17
CA LYS A 294 14.74 22.59 -20.88
C LYS A 294 15.53 22.03 -19.70
N PRO A 295 16.86 21.83 -19.83
CA PRO A 295 17.69 21.38 -18.72
C PRO A 295 17.71 22.39 -17.58
N LEU A 296 17.64 21.90 -16.35
CA LEU A 296 17.93 22.71 -15.17
C LEU A 296 19.39 23.15 -15.20
N ARG A 297 19.64 24.44 -14.92
CA ARG A 297 21.00 25.00 -14.87
C ARG A 297 21.70 24.58 -13.58
N LEU A 298 22.28 23.38 -13.58
CA LEU A 298 22.96 22.73 -12.46
C LEU A 298 24.25 22.06 -12.94
N ASP A 299 25.24 21.95 -12.05
CA ASP A 299 26.37 21.03 -12.26
C ASP A 299 25.86 19.59 -12.06
N PRO A 300 26.07 18.66 -13.02
CA PRO A 300 25.66 17.26 -12.87
C PRO A 300 26.18 16.56 -11.60
N LYS A 301 27.28 17.05 -11.02
CA LYS A 301 27.82 16.55 -9.73
C LYS A 301 26.84 16.67 -8.57
N VAL A 302 25.83 17.53 -8.66
CA VAL A 302 24.81 17.66 -7.62
C VAL A 302 24.06 16.34 -7.39
N PHE A 303 23.91 15.51 -8.44
CA PHE A 303 23.27 14.20 -8.36
C PHE A 303 24.22 13.06 -7.99
N ASP A 304 25.50 13.39 -7.74
CA ASP A 304 26.57 12.46 -7.37
C ASP A 304 27.00 12.56 -5.89
N GLY A 305 26.23 13.28 -5.07
CA GLY A 305 26.53 13.46 -3.65
C GLY A 305 26.26 12.20 -2.81
N LYS A 306 27.18 11.88 -1.88
CA LYS A 306 27.08 10.79 -0.88
C LYS A 306 26.72 9.43 -1.51
N HIS A 307 25.45 9.06 -1.59
CA HIS A 307 24.98 7.80 -2.19
C HIS A 307 24.55 7.92 -3.66
N GLY A 308 24.63 9.13 -4.22
CA GLY A 308 24.20 9.43 -5.58
C GLY A 308 22.70 9.65 -5.68
N THR A 309 22.12 9.15 -6.78
CA THR A 309 20.67 9.11 -6.98
C THR A 309 20.16 7.71 -6.69
N VAL A 310 19.53 7.54 -5.53
CA VAL A 310 19.02 6.28 -5.00
C VAL A 310 17.55 6.10 -5.38
N LEU A 311 17.19 4.91 -5.84
CA LEU A 311 15.80 4.48 -5.96
C LEU A 311 15.42 3.72 -4.70
N ASP A 312 14.40 4.24 -4.03
CA ASP A 312 13.94 3.67 -2.77
C ASP A 312 12.43 3.46 -2.79
N SER A 313 12.05 2.20 -2.86
CA SER A 313 10.68 1.75 -2.91
C SER A 313 9.96 1.89 -1.56
N GLY A 314 10.72 1.99 -0.45
CA GLY A 314 10.21 2.28 0.89
C GLY A 314 9.96 3.77 1.14
N THR A 315 10.40 4.65 0.25
CA THR A 315 10.19 6.09 0.33
C THR A 315 8.97 6.52 -0.49
N THR A 316 8.06 7.30 0.09
CA THR A 316 6.85 7.83 -0.58
C THR A 316 7.17 8.78 -1.73
N TYR A 317 7.93 9.85 -1.41
CA TYR A 317 8.13 11.02 -2.26
C TYR A 317 9.55 11.09 -2.83
N ALA A 318 9.83 12.09 -3.66
CA ALA A 318 11.20 12.37 -4.06
C ALA A 318 11.84 13.46 -3.19
N TYR A 319 13.13 13.31 -2.91
CA TYR A 319 13.92 14.28 -2.15
C TYR A 319 15.16 14.63 -2.95
N LEU A 320 15.29 15.91 -3.32
CA LEU A 320 16.42 16.41 -4.07
C LEU A 320 17.36 17.21 -3.16
N PRO A 321 18.68 17.22 -3.43
CA PRO A 321 19.61 18.14 -2.79
C PRO A 321 19.11 19.59 -2.93
N GLU A 322 19.44 20.44 -1.96
CA GLU A 322 18.89 21.80 -1.85
C GLU A 322 18.97 22.62 -3.15
N GLU A 323 20.12 22.60 -3.82
CA GLU A 323 20.30 23.33 -5.08
C GLU A 323 19.40 22.79 -6.19
N ALA A 324 19.35 21.46 -6.34
CA ALA A 324 18.52 20.79 -7.34
C ALA A 324 17.02 21.03 -7.08
N PHE A 325 16.57 20.92 -5.83
CA PHE A 325 15.19 21.20 -5.44
C PHE A 325 14.78 22.63 -5.80
N LYS A 326 15.60 23.64 -5.46
CA LYS A 326 15.30 25.05 -5.75
C LYS A 326 15.12 25.26 -7.26
N ARG A 327 16.05 24.77 -8.08
CA ARG A 327 15.97 24.89 -9.54
C ARG A 327 14.75 24.17 -10.12
N PHE A 328 14.47 22.96 -9.63
CA PHE A 328 13.32 22.17 -10.04
C PHE A 328 12.01 22.88 -9.70
N ARG A 329 11.84 23.29 -8.45
CA ARG A 329 10.67 24.05 -7.97
C ARG A 329 10.45 25.30 -8.82
N ASP A 330 11.48 26.11 -9.02
CA ASP A 330 11.36 27.39 -9.74
C ASP A 330 10.97 27.15 -11.21
N ALA A 331 11.53 26.11 -11.84
CA ALA A 331 11.19 25.71 -13.21
C ALA A 331 9.76 25.17 -13.34
N ILE A 332 9.27 24.41 -12.36
CA ILE A 332 7.85 23.99 -12.33
C ILE A 332 6.96 25.21 -12.15
N MET A 333 7.22 26.05 -11.13
CA MET A 333 6.41 27.21 -10.80
C MET A 333 6.31 28.22 -11.96
N SER A 334 7.35 28.37 -12.77
CA SER A 334 7.31 29.24 -13.95
C SER A 334 6.33 28.79 -15.04
N HIS A 335 5.70 27.62 -14.91
CA HIS A 335 4.70 27.12 -15.84
C HIS A 335 3.27 27.15 -15.27
N LEU A 336 3.09 27.50 -13.99
CA LEU A 336 1.80 27.38 -13.28
C LEU A 336 1.01 28.70 -13.18
N HIS A 337 1.11 29.57 -14.18
CA HIS A 337 0.55 30.93 -14.14
C HIS A 337 -0.98 30.98 -13.98
N SER A 338 -1.71 29.94 -14.40
CA SER A 338 -3.18 29.86 -14.31
C SER A 338 -3.68 29.28 -12.98
N LEU A 339 -2.80 28.76 -12.13
CA LEU A 339 -3.17 28.07 -10.91
C LEU A 339 -3.06 28.95 -9.67
N LYS A 340 -3.97 28.73 -8.72
CA LYS A 340 -3.93 29.42 -7.43
C LYS A 340 -3.20 28.55 -6.41
N GLN A 341 -2.09 29.05 -5.88
CA GLN A 341 -1.39 28.41 -4.77
C GLN A 341 -2.28 28.38 -3.51
N ILE A 342 -2.34 27.23 -2.85
CA ILE A 342 -3.12 26.99 -1.63
C ILE A 342 -2.23 26.32 -0.57
N ARG A 343 -2.71 26.28 0.68
CA ARG A 343 -2.05 25.52 1.75
C ARG A 343 -2.16 24.03 1.49
N GLY A 344 -1.22 23.25 2.04
CA GLY A 344 -1.26 21.79 2.01
C GLY A 344 -2.40 21.20 2.84
N PRO A 345 -2.68 19.90 2.64
CA PRO A 345 -3.71 19.19 3.39
C PRO A 345 -3.35 19.08 4.89
N ASP A 346 -2.08 18.92 5.22
CA ASP A 346 -1.58 18.96 6.59
C ASP A 346 -0.95 20.33 6.89
N PRO A 347 -1.47 21.11 7.86
CA PRO A 347 -0.93 22.42 8.20
C PRO A 347 0.46 22.38 8.86
N ASN A 348 0.92 21.22 9.33
CA ASN A 348 2.25 21.05 9.92
C ASN A 348 3.35 21.05 8.85
N PHE A 349 3.01 20.73 7.60
CA PHE A 349 3.92 20.70 6.48
C PHE A 349 3.70 21.90 5.56
N LYS A 350 4.80 22.41 4.98
CA LYS A 350 4.78 23.56 4.06
C LYS A 350 4.75 23.09 2.61
N ASP A 351 3.74 22.29 2.28
CA ASP A 351 3.59 21.73 0.94
C ASP A 351 3.30 22.80 -0.11
N LEU A 352 3.84 22.62 -1.31
CA LEU A 352 3.57 23.47 -2.47
C LEU A 352 2.36 22.92 -3.23
N CYS A 353 1.19 23.47 -2.93
CA CYS A 353 -0.08 23.02 -3.49
C CYS A 353 -0.78 24.06 -4.36
N PHE A 354 -1.52 23.60 -5.35
CA PHE A 354 -2.15 24.42 -6.37
C PHE A 354 -3.58 23.93 -6.64
N SER A 355 -4.53 24.86 -6.66
CA SER A 355 -5.93 24.62 -7.00
C SER A 355 -6.26 25.16 -8.39
N GLY A 356 -7.27 24.56 -9.03
CA GLY A 356 -7.74 24.95 -10.37
C GLY A 356 -7.22 24.07 -11.50
N ALA A 357 -6.56 22.95 -11.20
CA ALA A 357 -6.00 22.05 -12.22
C ALA A 357 -7.03 21.06 -12.82
N GLY A 358 -8.20 20.90 -12.19
CA GLY A 358 -9.22 19.91 -12.57
C GLY A 358 -9.06 18.57 -11.86
N SER A 359 -10.12 17.76 -11.80
CA SER A 359 -10.08 16.48 -11.06
C SER A 359 -9.46 15.31 -11.85
N GLU A 360 -9.49 15.41 -13.18
CA GLU A 360 -9.03 14.37 -14.11
C GLU A 360 -7.50 14.35 -14.24
N VAL A 361 -6.85 13.22 -13.93
CA VAL A 361 -5.38 13.08 -14.02
C VAL A 361 -4.89 13.22 -15.45
N SER A 362 -5.66 12.68 -16.41
CA SER A 362 -5.38 12.79 -17.84
C SER A 362 -5.31 14.25 -18.34
N GLY A 363 -5.96 15.18 -17.64
CA GLY A 363 -5.94 16.61 -17.95
C GLY A 363 -4.73 17.35 -17.40
N LEU A 364 -3.95 16.77 -16.48
CA LEU A 364 -2.88 17.48 -15.78
C LEU A 364 -1.74 17.92 -16.70
N SER A 365 -1.46 17.16 -17.77
CA SER A 365 -0.41 17.50 -18.75
C SER A 365 -0.69 18.80 -19.52
N LYS A 366 -1.94 19.30 -19.51
CA LYS A 366 -2.29 20.60 -20.09
C LYS A 366 -1.87 21.77 -19.22
N THR A 367 -1.63 21.52 -17.93
CA THR A 367 -1.45 22.54 -16.90
C THR A 367 -0.07 22.46 -16.26
N PHE A 368 0.44 21.26 -16.05
CA PHE A 368 1.75 21.01 -15.47
C PHE A 368 2.72 20.48 -16.55
N PRO A 369 3.99 20.91 -16.52
CA PRO A 369 4.96 20.57 -17.56
C PRO A 369 5.46 19.13 -17.44
N GLU A 370 5.79 18.49 -18.56
CA GLU A 370 6.54 17.23 -18.55
C GLU A 370 7.93 17.44 -17.92
N VAL A 371 8.40 16.43 -17.19
CA VAL A 371 9.74 16.38 -16.60
C VAL A 371 10.49 15.20 -17.20
N GLU A 372 11.76 15.38 -17.55
CA GLU A 372 12.61 14.28 -18.04
C GLU A 372 13.82 14.11 -17.12
N MET A 373 14.20 12.86 -16.86
CA MET A 373 15.44 12.52 -16.17
C MET A 373 16.40 11.89 -17.17
N VAL A 374 17.60 12.45 -17.30
CA VAL A 374 18.62 12.02 -18.26
C VAL A 374 19.75 11.31 -17.54
N PHE A 375 20.06 10.10 -17.97
CA PHE A 375 21.06 9.23 -17.37
C PHE A 375 22.45 9.40 -18.03
N GLY A 376 23.50 8.87 -17.40
CA GLY A 376 24.89 8.98 -17.85
C GLY A 376 25.15 8.41 -19.25
N ASN A 377 24.32 7.48 -19.74
CA ASN A 377 24.38 6.94 -21.09
C ASN A 377 23.60 7.77 -22.13
N GLY A 378 23.05 8.92 -21.74
CA GLY A 378 22.25 9.80 -22.59
C GLY A 378 20.80 9.33 -22.82
N GLN A 379 20.41 8.16 -22.29
CA GLN A 379 19.01 7.77 -22.31
C GLN A 379 18.21 8.58 -21.29
N LYS A 380 16.89 8.70 -21.53
CA LYS A 380 16.00 9.49 -20.69
C LYS A 380 14.71 8.76 -20.36
N ILE A 381 14.14 9.09 -19.20
CA ILE A 381 12.76 8.73 -18.86
C ILE A 381 11.92 9.99 -18.76
N SER A 382 10.73 9.94 -19.34
CA SER A 382 9.71 10.97 -19.20
C SER A 382 8.88 10.73 -17.95
N LEU A 383 8.57 11.78 -17.20
CA LEU A 383 7.72 11.79 -16.03
C LEU A 383 6.51 12.67 -16.32
N SER A 384 5.32 12.08 -16.25
CA SER A 384 4.07 12.83 -16.36
C SER A 384 3.76 13.51 -15.02
N PRO A 385 2.79 14.45 -14.97
CA PRO A 385 2.42 15.12 -13.72
C PRO A 385 2.09 14.19 -12.55
N GLU A 386 1.58 12.97 -12.82
CA GLU A 386 1.28 12.01 -11.76
C GLU A 386 2.54 11.48 -11.04
N ASN A 387 3.71 11.61 -11.67
CA ASN A 387 4.99 11.14 -11.16
C ASN A 387 5.69 12.12 -10.22
N TYR A 388 5.23 13.37 -10.12
CA TYR A 388 5.80 14.36 -9.20
C TYR A 388 4.73 15.16 -8.45
N LEU A 389 3.44 14.82 -8.61
CA LEU A 389 2.33 15.41 -7.88
C LEU A 389 1.57 14.38 -7.04
N PHE A 390 0.99 14.83 -5.92
CA PHE A 390 -0.01 14.08 -5.16
C PHE A 390 -1.30 14.89 -5.01
N ARG A 391 -2.41 14.19 -4.80
CA ARG A 391 -3.75 14.81 -4.69
C ARG A 391 -3.90 15.53 -3.35
N HIS A 392 -4.48 16.72 -3.37
CA HIS A 392 -4.84 17.42 -2.14
C HIS A 392 -6.10 16.77 -1.52
N SER A 393 -5.94 16.06 -0.40
CA SER A 393 -7.02 15.26 0.21
C SER A 393 -8.27 16.07 0.62
N LYS A 394 -8.13 17.39 0.87
CA LYS A 394 -9.23 18.26 1.32
C LYS A 394 -9.84 19.17 0.23
N VAL A 395 -9.21 19.30 -0.93
CA VAL A 395 -9.62 20.29 -1.96
C VAL A 395 -9.64 19.60 -3.32
N ARG A 396 -10.84 19.38 -3.84
CA ARG A 396 -11.04 18.69 -5.12
C ARG A 396 -10.40 19.47 -6.27
N GLY A 397 -9.69 18.75 -7.15
CA GLY A 397 -8.97 19.34 -8.28
C GLY A 397 -7.76 20.20 -7.89
N ALA A 398 -7.24 20.02 -6.68
CA ALA A 398 -5.97 20.57 -6.24
C ALA A 398 -4.91 19.47 -6.05
N TYR A 399 -3.66 19.84 -6.33
CA TYR A 399 -2.51 18.93 -6.29
C TYR A 399 -1.32 19.62 -5.65
N CYS A 400 -0.44 18.82 -5.08
CA CYS A 400 0.75 19.26 -4.37
C CYS A 400 2.00 18.65 -5.00
N LEU A 401 3.11 19.37 -4.96
CA LEU A 401 4.41 18.86 -5.37
C LEU A 401 4.86 17.75 -4.42
N GLY A 402 5.05 16.54 -4.93
CA GLY A 402 5.60 15.39 -4.20
C GLY A 402 7.11 15.25 -4.36
N VAL A 403 7.79 16.38 -4.54
CA VAL A 403 9.25 16.51 -4.60
C VAL A 403 9.63 17.52 -3.54
N PHE A 404 10.55 17.17 -2.66
CA PHE A 404 10.94 17.95 -1.50
C PHE A 404 12.45 18.18 -1.47
N GLN A 405 12.88 19.10 -0.60
CA GLN A 405 14.30 19.28 -0.30
C GLN A 405 14.78 18.20 0.67
N ASN A 406 15.92 17.57 0.41
CA ASN A 406 16.54 16.57 1.28
C ASN A 406 17.35 17.18 2.44
N GLY A 407 16.82 18.22 3.09
CA GLY A 407 17.53 18.95 4.15
C GLY A 407 18.95 19.37 3.72
N LYS A 408 19.96 18.90 4.48
CA LYS A 408 21.40 19.06 4.19
C LYS A 408 22.05 17.81 3.60
N ASP A 409 21.30 16.73 3.40
CA ASP A 409 21.85 15.50 2.82
C ASP A 409 22.00 15.68 1.30
N PRO A 410 23.20 15.46 0.74
CA PRO A 410 23.44 15.65 -0.69
C PRO A 410 22.98 14.46 -1.55
N THR A 411 22.38 13.42 -0.95
CA THR A 411 21.79 12.29 -1.66
C THR A 411 20.51 12.71 -2.37
N THR A 412 20.31 12.24 -3.60
CA THR A 412 19.01 12.30 -4.27
C THR A 412 18.26 11.01 -3.99
N LEU A 413 17.04 11.10 -3.46
CA LEU A 413 16.19 9.96 -3.14
C LEU A 413 14.95 9.98 -4.02
N LEU A 414 14.75 8.95 -4.84
CA LEU A 414 13.61 8.81 -5.73
C LEU A 414 12.68 7.74 -5.17
N GLY A 415 11.60 8.20 -4.53
CA GLY A 415 10.56 7.36 -3.97
C GLY A 415 9.53 6.85 -5.00
N GLY A 416 8.54 6.13 -4.48
CA GLY A 416 7.47 5.50 -5.26
C GLY A 416 6.70 6.45 -6.18
N ILE A 417 6.56 7.74 -5.80
CA ILE A 417 5.89 8.74 -6.63
C ILE A 417 6.48 8.84 -8.04
N ILE A 418 7.82 8.79 -8.17
CA ILE A 418 8.53 8.98 -9.44
C ILE A 418 8.22 7.84 -10.42
N VAL A 419 7.90 6.65 -9.90
CA VAL A 419 7.81 5.41 -10.69
C VAL A 419 6.38 4.86 -10.77
N ARG A 420 5.36 5.65 -10.40
CA ARG A 420 3.96 5.34 -10.73
C ARG A 420 3.80 5.08 -12.24
N ASN A 421 2.99 4.09 -12.60
CA ASN A 421 2.81 3.60 -13.97
C ASN A 421 4.14 3.35 -14.71
N THR A 422 5.13 2.82 -13.98
CA THR A 422 6.44 2.47 -14.51
C THR A 422 6.87 1.12 -13.95
N LEU A 423 7.13 0.17 -14.83
CA LEU A 423 7.80 -1.07 -14.45
C LEU A 423 9.28 -0.77 -14.27
N VAL A 424 9.75 -0.86 -13.02
CA VAL A 424 11.15 -0.71 -12.64
C VAL A 424 11.74 -2.09 -12.43
N THR A 425 12.78 -2.44 -13.18
CA THR A 425 13.49 -3.73 -13.06
C THR A 425 14.88 -3.51 -12.49
N TYR A 426 15.11 -4.04 -11.31
CA TYR A 426 16.38 -4.03 -10.62
C TYR A 426 17.19 -5.26 -11.07
N ASP A 427 17.88 -5.14 -12.19
CA ASP A 427 18.67 -6.21 -12.80
C ASP A 427 20.07 -6.21 -12.18
N ARG A 428 20.16 -6.86 -11.01
CA ARG A 428 21.35 -6.91 -10.16
C ARG A 428 22.48 -7.71 -10.81
N GLN A 429 22.13 -8.74 -11.58
CA GLN A 429 23.09 -9.57 -12.32
C GLN A 429 23.91 -8.76 -13.32
N TYR A 430 23.27 -7.79 -13.99
CA TYR A 430 23.90 -6.94 -15.01
C TYR A 430 24.10 -5.49 -14.55
N GLU A 431 24.02 -5.24 -13.24
CA GLU A 431 24.32 -3.92 -12.62
C GLU A 431 23.59 -2.76 -13.32
N ARG A 432 22.28 -2.92 -13.53
CA ARG A 432 21.45 -1.92 -14.23
C ARG A 432 20.02 -1.88 -13.69
N ILE A 433 19.41 -0.70 -13.78
CA ILE A 433 17.98 -0.50 -13.50
C ILE A 433 17.26 -0.21 -14.81
N GLY A 434 16.23 -1.00 -15.12
CA GLY A 434 15.36 -0.82 -16.27
C GLY A 434 14.09 -0.05 -15.93
N PHE A 435 13.65 0.84 -16.81
CA PHE A 435 12.42 1.62 -16.69
C PHE A 435 11.55 1.43 -17.93
N TRP A 436 10.28 1.08 -17.73
CA TRP A 436 9.32 0.94 -18.82
C TRP A 436 7.96 1.50 -18.42
N LYS A 437 7.52 2.56 -19.11
CA LYS A 437 6.22 3.19 -18.86
C LYS A 437 5.09 2.26 -19.27
N THR A 438 4.19 2.00 -18.34
CA THR A 438 3.09 1.04 -18.54
C THR A 438 1.99 1.22 -17.49
N ASN A 439 0.77 0.79 -17.82
CA ASN A 439 -0.28 0.74 -16.82
C ASN A 439 -0.07 -0.47 -15.90
N CYS A 440 0.40 -0.20 -14.68
CA CYS A 440 0.78 -1.26 -13.74
C CYS A 440 -0.42 -2.07 -13.22
N SER A 441 -1.64 -1.52 -13.24
CA SER A 441 -2.84 -2.26 -12.90
C SER A 441 -3.16 -3.36 -13.92
N VAL A 442 -2.92 -3.09 -15.21
CA VAL A 442 -3.09 -4.07 -16.29
C VAL A 442 -1.94 -5.08 -16.33
N LEU A 443 -0.73 -4.64 -15.97
CA LEU A 443 0.44 -5.52 -15.94
C LEU A 443 0.25 -6.69 -14.96
N TRP A 444 -0.33 -6.43 -13.79
CA TRP A 444 -0.65 -7.45 -12.81
C TRP A 444 -1.51 -8.58 -13.40
N GLU A 445 -2.61 -8.23 -14.09
CA GLU A 445 -3.49 -9.22 -14.71
C GLU A 445 -2.78 -10.07 -15.79
N ARG A 446 -1.87 -9.45 -16.56
CA ARG A 446 -1.07 -10.19 -17.55
C ARG A 446 -0.08 -11.15 -16.90
N LEU A 447 0.53 -10.76 -15.79
CA LEU A 447 1.43 -11.61 -15.02
C LEU A 447 0.70 -12.79 -14.39
N ARG A 448 -0.59 -12.64 -14.05
CA ARG A 448 -1.45 -13.73 -13.56
C ARG A 448 -1.81 -14.74 -14.65
N ASN A 449 -2.11 -14.26 -15.87
CA ASN A 449 -2.60 -15.11 -16.98
C ASN A 449 -1.49 -15.78 -17.81
N SER A 450 -0.22 -15.42 -17.62
CA SER A 450 0.92 -15.92 -18.42
C SER A 450 1.42 -17.31 -17.99
N THR A 451 0.58 -18.12 -17.36
CA THR A 451 0.80 -19.54 -17.05
C THR A 451 0.57 -20.47 -18.26
N ALA A 452 0.12 -19.95 -19.40
CA ALA A 452 -0.01 -20.70 -20.65
C ALA A 452 1.28 -20.61 -21.52
N PRO A 453 1.79 -21.72 -22.06
CA PRO A 453 2.95 -21.70 -22.94
C PRO A 453 2.66 -20.89 -24.21
N SER A 454 3.60 -20.04 -24.63
CA SER A 454 3.48 -19.27 -25.87
C SER A 454 3.28 -20.21 -27.07
N PRO A 455 2.30 -19.96 -27.95
CA PRO A 455 2.20 -20.69 -29.21
C PRO A 455 3.43 -20.39 -30.06
N ALA A 456 3.96 -21.44 -30.71
CA ALA A 456 5.11 -21.35 -31.60
C ALA A 456 4.88 -20.33 -32.74
N PRO A 457 5.94 -19.67 -33.25
CA PRO A 457 5.80 -18.74 -34.36
C PRO A 457 5.41 -19.50 -35.63
N SER A 458 4.14 -19.38 -36.03
CA SER A 458 3.68 -19.85 -37.33
C SER A 458 4.20 -18.92 -38.42
N ALA A 459 4.91 -19.53 -39.39
CA ALA A 459 5.50 -18.90 -40.55
C ALA A 459 4.50 -18.08 -41.38
N PHE A 460 4.97 -16.96 -41.91
CA PHE A 460 4.27 -16.11 -42.89
C PHE A 460 4.05 -16.84 -44.21
N PRO A 461 2.91 -16.60 -44.88
CA PRO A 461 2.89 -16.53 -46.34
C PRO A 461 2.48 -15.15 -46.87
N GLU A 462 2.89 -14.94 -48.12
CA GLU A 462 3.00 -13.72 -48.91
C GLU A 462 1.75 -12.84 -49.08
N TRP A 463 2.06 -11.56 -49.31
CA TRP A 463 1.18 -10.44 -49.58
C TRP A 463 0.59 -10.52 -50.99
N ASN A 464 -0.73 -10.46 -51.13
CA ASN A 464 -1.39 -10.00 -52.35
C ASN A 464 -2.43 -8.94 -52.01
N SER A 465 -2.26 -7.78 -52.62
CA SER A 465 -3.03 -6.55 -52.45
C SER A 465 -4.36 -6.59 -53.21
N ASN A 466 -5.47 -6.39 -52.50
CA ASN A 466 -6.63 -5.56 -52.85
C ASN A 466 -7.83 -5.98 -51.99
N ILE A 467 -8.37 -5.05 -51.18
CA ILE A 467 -9.80 -4.78 -50.91
C ILE A 467 -9.92 -3.86 -49.67
N GLN A 468 -10.29 -2.61 -49.97
CA GLN A 468 -11.29 -1.72 -49.36
C GLN A 468 -11.64 -1.82 -47.86
N ASP A 469 -11.66 -0.63 -47.24
CA ASP A 469 -11.96 -0.27 -45.85
C ASP A 469 -13.15 -1.00 -45.19
N SER A 470 -12.92 -1.48 -43.97
CA SER A 470 -13.94 -1.76 -42.94
C SER A 470 -13.31 -1.68 -41.53
N PRO A 471 -14.10 -1.34 -40.49
CA PRO A 471 -13.59 -0.94 -39.18
C PRO A 471 -13.03 -2.10 -38.35
N ALA A 472 -12.11 -1.76 -37.46
CA ALA A 472 -11.37 -2.66 -36.58
C ALA A 472 -12.25 -3.62 -35.74
N PRO A 473 -11.77 -4.84 -35.44
CA PRO A 473 -12.51 -5.80 -34.61
C PRO A 473 -12.57 -5.37 -33.14
N SER A 474 -13.74 -5.58 -32.53
CA SER A 474 -14.05 -5.31 -31.13
C SER A 474 -13.23 -6.19 -30.16
N PRO A 475 -12.90 -5.68 -28.95
CA PRO A 475 -12.13 -6.44 -27.96
C PRO A 475 -13.04 -7.44 -27.22
N ILE A 476 -13.01 -8.70 -27.63
CA ILE A 476 -13.71 -9.82 -26.96
C ILE A 476 -13.05 -10.19 -25.60
N GLY A 477 -11.96 -9.54 -25.20
CA GLY A 477 -11.18 -9.91 -24.01
C GLY A 477 -11.62 -9.32 -22.65
N LEU A 478 -12.71 -8.55 -22.58
CA LEU A 478 -13.09 -7.82 -21.35
C LEU A 478 -14.06 -8.58 -20.43
N VAL A 479 -14.72 -9.64 -20.95
CA VAL A 479 -15.83 -10.31 -20.24
C VAL A 479 -15.33 -11.49 -19.38
N ASP A 480 -14.23 -12.14 -19.77
CA ASP A 480 -13.68 -13.29 -19.03
C ASP A 480 -12.85 -12.91 -17.79
N SER A 481 -12.39 -11.66 -17.68
CA SER A 481 -11.55 -11.22 -16.54
C SER A 481 -12.33 -10.86 -15.28
N VAL A 482 -13.66 -10.76 -15.35
CA VAL A 482 -14.50 -10.30 -14.22
C VAL A 482 -14.84 -11.44 -13.24
N LEU A 483 -14.78 -12.71 -13.65
CA LEU A 483 -15.24 -13.82 -12.82
C LEU A 483 -14.35 -15.08 -12.92
N ALA A 484 -13.15 -15.00 -12.34
CA ALA A 484 -12.36 -16.17 -11.96
C ALA A 484 -11.92 -16.06 -10.49
N GLY A 485 -12.87 -16.27 -9.58
CA GLY A 485 -12.71 -16.24 -8.12
C GLY A 485 -14.00 -15.74 -7.45
N GLN A 486 -14.49 -16.39 -6.40
CA GLN A 486 -15.84 -16.23 -5.81
C GLN A 486 -16.22 -14.80 -5.37
N PHE A 487 -16.50 -13.90 -6.31
CA PHE A 487 -17.20 -12.65 -6.08
C PHE A 487 -18.71 -12.91 -6.08
N ARG A 488 -19.36 -12.74 -4.93
CA ARG A 488 -20.82 -12.68 -4.88
C ARG A 488 -21.23 -11.31 -5.40
N VAL A 489 -21.97 -11.28 -6.50
CA VAL A 489 -22.51 -10.05 -7.10
C VAL A 489 -23.81 -9.72 -6.40
N GLY A 490 -23.87 -8.60 -5.68
CA GLY A 490 -25.03 -8.19 -4.89
C GLY A 490 -26.00 -7.32 -5.67
N VAL A 491 -25.49 -6.28 -6.33
CA VAL A 491 -26.26 -5.34 -7.15
C VAL A 491 -25.45 -5.01 -8.40
N ILE A 492 -26.11 -4.93 -9.55
CA ILE A 492 -25.51 -4.41 -10.78
C ILE A 492 -26.12 -3.04 -11.04
N THR A 493 -25.30 -2.00 -11.14
CA THR A 493 -25.78 -0.64 -11.44
C THR A 493 -25.27 -0.20 -12.80
N PHE A 494 -26.06 0.58 -13.53
CA PHE A 494 -25.62 1.16 -14.79
C PHE A 494 -26.26 2.52 -15.04
N ASP A 495 -25.52 3.39 -15.71
CA ASP A 495 -25.91 4.74 -16.06
C ASP A 495 -26.27 4.82 -17.53
N MET A 496 -27.48 5.30 -17.82
CA MET A 496 -27.99 5.48 -19.17
C MET A 496 -28.37 6.94 -19.39
N TYR A 497 -27.76 7.56 -20.39
CA TYR A 497 -28.16 8.88 -20.86
C TYR A 497 -29.24 8.76 -21.93
N LEU A 498 -30.34 9.49 -21.78
CA LEU A 498 -31.43 9.59 -22.76
C LEU A 498 -31.53 11.04 -23.23
N ASN A 499 -31.66 11.25 -24.54
CA ASN A 499 -31.89 12.57 -25.12
C ASN A 499 -33.36 13.01 -25.04
N ILE A 500 -33.96 12.84 -23.86
CA ILE A 500 -35.34 13.24 -23.50
C ILE A 500 -35.28 13.89 -22.11
N THR A 501 -36.10 14.92 -21.88
CA THR A 501 -36.17 15.56 -20.56
C THR A 501 -36.87 14.65 -19.55
N TYR A 502 -36.48 14.72 -18.28
CA TYR A 502 -37.08 13.85 -17.27
C TYR A 502 -38.61 14.04 -17.17
N MET A 503 -39.10 15.27 -17.39
CA MET A 503 -40.54 15.56 -17.36
C MET A 503 -41.33 14.82 -18.45
N ASP A 504 -40.75 14.67 -19.64
CA ASP A 504 -41.35 13.93 -20.75
C ASP A 504 -41.19 12.42 -20.58
N LEU A 505 -40.18 11.99 -19.82
CA LEU A 505 -39.89 10.59 -19.55
C LEU A 505 -40.76 10.00 -18.43
N VAL A 506 -41.15 10.80 -17.42
CA VAL A 506 -41.90 10.36 -16.24
C VAL A 506 -43.12 9.47 -16.56
N PRO A 507 -43.98 9.81 -17.55
CA PRO A 507 -45.14 8.97 -17.89
C PRO A 507 -44.76 7.57 -18.42
N HIS A 508 -43.55 7.43 -18.96
CA HIS A 508 -43.06 6.24 -19.64
C HIS A 508 -42.00 5.46 -18.83
N LEU A 509 -41.68 5.88 -17.60
CA LEU A 509 -40.64 5.22 -16.79
C LEU A 509 -40.93 3.74 -16.53
N LYS A 510 -42.21 3.38 -16.35
CA LYS A 510 -42.62 1.98 -16.15
C LYS A 510 -42.41 1.15 -17.42
N GLU A 511 -42.84 1.67 -18.57
CA GLU A 511 -42.63 1.05 -19.89
C GLU A 511 -41.13 0.90 -20.17
N LEU A 512 -40.33 1.93 -19.87
CA LEU A 512 -38.88 1.89 -20.00
C LEU A 512 -38.23 0.82 -19.11
N SER A 513 -38.67 0.69 -17.85
CA SER A 513 -38.17 -0.34 -16.95
C SER A 513 -38.48 -1.76 -17.43
N GLU A 514 -39.68 -1.97 -18.01
CA GLU A 514 -40.10 -3.26 -18.59
C GLU A 514 -39.31 -3.60 -19.86
N LEU A 515 -39.00 -2.60 -20.69
CA LEU A 515 -38.13 -2.77 -21.86
C LEU A 515 -36.70 -3.14 -21.44
N ILE A 516 -36.14 -2.43 -20.46
CA ILE A 516 -34.81 -2.73 -19.91
C ILE A 516 -34.78 -4.14 -19.33
N SER A 517 -35.80 -4.55 -18.58
CA SER A 517 -35.84 -5.91 -18.00
C SER A 517 -35.88 -6.99 -19.08
N ASN A 518 -36.65 -6.76 -20.16
CA ASN A 518 -36.72 -7.69 -21.29
C ASN A 518 -35.38 -7.79 -22.03
N GLU A 519 -34.74 -6.65 -22.32
CA GLU A 519 -33.44 -6.61 -22.99
C GLU A 519 -32.33 -7.26 -22.16
N LEU A 520 -32.41 -7.18 -20.84
CA LEU A 520 -31.45 -7.78 -19.92
C LEU A 520 -31.79 -9.21 -19.49
N ASP A 521 -32.94 -9.75 -19.92
CA ASP A 521 -33.43 -11.10 -19.59
C ASP A 521 -33.56 -11.33 -18.08
N VAL A 522 -34.16 -10.34 -17.39
CA VAL A 522 -34.44 -10.34 -15.95
C VAL A 522 -35.90 -9.98 -15.69
N ASP A 523 -36.42 -10.29 -14.50
CA ASP A 523 -37.78 -9.89 -14.12
C ASP A 523 -37.88 -8.37 -13.96
N SER A 524 -39.01 -7.77 -14.35
CA SER A 524 -39.22 -6.32 -14.24
C SER A 524 -39.18 -5.82 -12.80
N GLN A 525 -39.47 -6.68 -11.82
CA GLN A 525 -39.34 -6.37 -10.39
C GLN A 525 -37.89 -6.28 -9.91
N GLN A 526 -36.91 -6.72 -10.72
CA GLN A 526 -35.49 -6.65 -10.38
C GLN A 526 -34.85 -5.31 -10.79
N VAL A 527 -35.47 -4.57 -11.71
CA VAL A 527 -34.92 -3.33 -12.30
C VAL A 527 -35.51 -2.11 -11.60
N HIS A 528 -34.66 -1.33 -10.93
CA HIS A 528 -35.07 -0.16 -10.16
C HIS A 528 -34.35 1.10 -10.63
N LEU A 529 -35.11 2.19 -10.77
CA LEU A 529 -34.52 3.52 -10.96
C LEU A 529 -33.97 4.02 -9.62
N MET A 530 -32.68 4.36 -9.59
CA MET A 530 -32.00 4.83 -8.38
C MET A 530 -31.96 6.34 -8.27
N ASN A 531 -31.50 7.01 -9.32
CA ASN A 531 -31.42 8.46 -9.39
C ASN A 531 -31.54 8.93 -10.84
N HIS A 532 -31.75 10.24 -11.01
CA HIS A 532 -31.68 10.90 -12.29
C HIS A 532 -31.00 12.26 -12.14
N THR A 533 -30.32 12.71 -13.18
CA THR A 533 -29.73 14.05 -13.28
C THR A 533 -30.11 14.65 -14.62
N ASN A 534 -30.72 15.83 -14.61
CA ASN A 534 -31.01 16.58 -15.83
C ASN A 534 -29.73 17.24 -16.34
N ASN A 535 -29.37 17.02 -17.59
CA ASN A 535 -28.19 17.60 -18.22
C ASN A 535 -28.58 18.24 -19.57
N GLY A 536 -28.91 19.53 -19.54
CA GLY A 536 -29.36 20.26 -20.72
C GLY A 536 -30.67 19.68 -21.29
N ASN A 537 -30.62 19.15 -22.52
CA ASN A 537 -31.78 18.60 -23.23
C ASN A 537 -32.01 17.10 -23.00
N GLY A 538 -31.19 16.44 -22.17
CA GLY A 538 -31.31 15.02 -21.87
C GLY A 538 -31.20 14.71 -20.38
N THR A 539 -31.43 13.45 -20.05
CA THR A 539 -31.50 12.94 -18.68
C THR A 539 -30.52 11.77 -18.52
N LEU A 540 -29.63 11.87 -17.54
CA LEU A 540 -28.81 10.74 -17.10
C LEU A 540 -29.56 9.98 -15.99
N ILE A 541 -29.77 8.69 -16.16
CA ILE A 541 -30.52 7.85 -15.21
C ILE A 541 -29.65 6.70 -14.75
N ARG A 542 -29.56 6.51 -13.43
CA ARG A 542 -28.94 5.33 -12.83
C ARG A 542 -29.99 4.28 -12.55
N TRP A 543 -29.76 3.09 -13.07
CA TRP A 543 -30.55 1.90 -12.81
C TRP A 543 -29.78 0.93 -11.90
N ALA A 544 -30.51 0.19 -11.07
CA ALA A 544 -29.99 -0.90 -10.25
C ALA A 544 -30.77 -2.17 -10.52
N ILE A 545 -30.05 -3.28 -10.65
CA ILE A 545 -30.61 -4.61 -10.84
C ILE A 545 -30.31 -5.43 -9.59
N PHE A 546 -31.36 -5.91 -8.93
CA PHE A 546 -31.26 -6.73 -7.72
C PHE A 546 -31.49 -8.23 -8.01
N PRO A 547 -30.98 -9.15 -7.18
CA PRO A 547 -31.21 -10.57 -7.35
C PRO A 547 -32.70 -10.92 -7.20
N ALA A 548 -33.17 -11.95 -7.91
CA ALA A 548 -34.57 -12.35 -7.86
C ALA A 548 -34.99 -12.86 -6.47
N GLY A 549 -36.21 -12.50 -6.04
CA GLY A 549 -36.81 -12.96 -4.79
C GLY A 549 -36.07 -12.45 -3.54
N SER A 550 -35.73 -13.37 -2.62
CA SER A 550 -35.01 -13.06 -1.36
C SER A 550 -33.50 -13.33 -1.43
N ALA A 551 -32.95 -13.57 -2.62
CA ALA A 551 -31.53 -13.87 -2.80
C ALA A 551 -30.66 -12.65 -2.46
N SER A 552 -29.56 -12.88 -1.76
CA SER A 552 -28.60 -11.82 -1.40
C SER A 552 -27.53 -11.57 -2.48
N SER A 553 -27.46 -12.43 -3.50
CA SER A 553 -26.51 -12.31 -4.61
C SER A 553 -27.02 -12.99 -5.87
N PHE A 554 -26.58 -12.51 -7.04
CA PHE A 554 -26.76 -13.18 -8.32
C PHE A 554 -25.92 -14.47 -8.40
N THR A 555 -26.39 -15.43 -9.19
CA THR A 555 -25.54 -16.52 -9.66
C THR A 555 -24.50 -15.98 -10.65
N SER A 556 -23.35 -16.63 -10.74
CA SER A 556 -22.29 -16.22 -11.68
C SER A 556 -22.81 -16.17 -13.12
N THR A 557 -23.65 -17.14 -13.52
CA THR A 557 -24.23 -17.22 -14.85
C THR A 557 -25.20 -16.07 -15.14
N THR A 558 -26.08 -15.73 -14.19
CA THR A 558 -27.03 -14.62 -14.37
C THR A 558 -26.32 -13.27 -14.36
N ALA A 559 -25.33 -13.07 -13.49
CA ALA A 559 -24.54 -11.84 -13.46
C ALA A 559 -23.78 -11.63 -14.77
N MET A 560 -23.12 -12.68 -15.30
CA MET A 560 -22.45 -12.62 -16.61
C MET A 560 -23.40 -12.34 -17.76
N GLY A 561 -24.58 -12.96 -17.76
CA GLY A 561 -25.60 -12.73 -18.79
C GLY A 561 -26.09 -11.28 -18.83
N ILE A 562 -26.21 -10.63 -17.67
CA ILE A 562 -26.58 -9.21 -17.59
C ILE A 562 -25.42 -8.32 -18.05
N ILE A 563 -24.21 -8.56 -17.54
CA ILE A 563 -23.02 -7.75 -17.87
C ILE A 563 -22.70 -7.82 -19.36
N SER A 564 -22.71 -9.00 -19.97
CA SER A 564 -22.45 -9.18 -21.41
C SER A 564 -23.41 -8.34 -22.25
N ARG A 565 -24.71 -8.31 -21.90
CA ARG A 565 -25.72 -7.52 -22.62
C ARG A 565 -25.52 -6.02 -22.47
N LEU A 566 -25.04 -5.56 -21.30
CA LEU A 566 -24.67 -4.16 -21.07
C LEU A 566 -23.38 -3.76 -21.81
N THR A 567 -22.41 -4.67 -21.94
CA THR A 567 -21.11 -4.38 -22.58
C THR A 567 -21.14 -4.42 -24.11
N GLU A 568 -22.03 -5.22 -24.70
CA GLU A 568 -22.10 -5.42 -26.15
C GLU A 568 -23.07 -4.46 -26.85
N ASP A 569 -23.54 -3.40 -26.16
CA ASP A 569 -24.50 -2.41 -26.66
C ASP A 569 -25.81 -3.03 -27.19
N ARG A 570 -26.18 -4.21 -26.65
CA ARG A 570 -27.33 -5.02 -27.09
C ARG A 570 -28.66 -4.55 -26.53
N VAL A 571 -28.67 -3.63 -25.57
CA VAL A 571 -29.92 -3.08 -25.01
C VAL A 571 -30.51 -2.15 -26.06
N HIS A 572 -31.59 -2.56 -26.72
CA HIS A 572 -32.27 -1.78 -27.75
C HIS A 572 -33.57 -1.17 -27.25
N LEU A 573 -33.61 0.17 -27.16
CA LEU A 573 -34.84 0.89 -26.82
C LEU A 573 -35.58 1.35 -28.09
N PRO A 574 -36.92 1.33 -28.11
CA PRO A 574 -37.69 1.84 -29.25
C PRO A 574 -37.49 3.35 -29.45
N GLN A 575 -37.69 3.82 -30.69
CA GLN A 575 -37.38 5.20 -31.11
C GLN A 575 -38.14 6.29 -30.34
N ASN A 576 -39.24 5.96 -29.66
CA ASN A 576 -40.00 6.88 -28.80
C ASN A 576 -39.21 7.36 -27.58
N PHE A 577 -38.13 6.69 -27.18
CA PHE A 577 -37.25 7.09 -26.08
C PHE A 577 -36.01 7.93 -26.52
N GLY A 578 -35.96 8.33 -27.80
CA GLY A 578 -34.88 9.16 -28.35
C GLY A 578 -33.56 8.40 -28.48
N SER A 579 -32.47 9.14 -28.74
CA SER A 579 -31.13 8.54 -28.71
C SER A 579 -30.69 8.31 -27.26
N TYR A 580 -30.18 7.13 -26.98
CA TYR A 580 -29.64 6.77 -25.66
C TYR A 580 -28.19 6.32 -25.77
N LYS A 581 -27.48 6.37 -24.64
CA LYS A 581 -26.10 5.89 -24.51
C LYS A 581 -25.88 5.30 -23.13
N LEU A 582 -25.37 4.07 -23.08
CA LEU A 582 -24.83 3.49 -21.85
C LEU A 582 -23.50 4.19 -21.52
N VAL A 583 -23.41 4.76 -20.33
CA VAL A 583 -22.28 5.62 -19.92
C VAL A 583 -21.26 4.80 -19.14
N GLU A 584 -21.73 4.09 -18.11
CA GLU A 584 -20.90 3.31 -17.21
C GLU A 584 -21.77 2.22 -16.56
N TRP A 585 -21.17 1.12 -16.14
CA TRP A 585 -21.81 0.13 -15.29
C TRP A 585 -20.84 -0.33 -14.20
N ASN A 586 -21.38 -0.76 -13.07
CA ASN A 586 -20.61 -1.20 -11.90
C ASN A 586 -21.29 -2.40 -11.22
N VAL A 587 -20.51 -3.17 -10.46
CA VAL A 587 -20.99 -4.30 -9.69
C VAL A 587 -20.63 -4.10 -8.22
N GLU A 588 -21.64 -4.16 -7.36
CA GLU A 588 -21.49 -4.00 -5.92
C GLU A 588 -21.68 -5.34 -5.19
N PRO A 589 -20.93 -5.62 -4.11
CA PRO A 589 -21.11 -6.83 -3.31
C PRO A 589 -22.43 -6.79 -2.51
N PRO A 590 -22.95 -7.95 -2.04
CA PRO A 590 -24.15 -8.03 -1.21
C PRO A 590 -24.03 -7.10 -0.01
N SER A 591 -25.02 -6.24 0.21
CA SER A 591 -25.00 -5.35 1.36
C SER A 591 -24.96 -6.17 2.66
N ARG A 592 -23.98 -5.92 3.54
CA ARG A 592 -23.85 -6.57 4.86
C ARG A 592 -24.98 -6.21 5.84
N ARG A 593 -25.98 -5.44 5.42
CA ARG A 593 -27.06 -4.89 6.27
C ARG A 593 -28.04 -5.97 6.76
N SER A 594 -28.17 -7.08 6.03
CA SER A 594 -29.01 -8.23 6.41
C SER A 594 -28.44 -9.04 7.58
N TRP A 595 -27.11 -9.17 7.67
CA TRP A 595 -26.45 -9.97 8.71
C TRP A 595 -26.59 -9.34 10.11
N TRP A 596 -26.46 -8.01 10.21
CA TRP A 596 -26.63 -7.28 11.47
C TRP A 596 -28.07 -7.33 12.00
N HIS A 597 -29.09 -7.28 11.15
CA HIS A 597 -30.49 -7.41 11.58
C HIS A 597 -30.78 -8.83 12.08
N GLY A 598 -30.24 -9.86 11.41
CA GLY A 598 -30.35 -11.25 11.86
C GLY A 598 -29.69 -11.46 13.23
N GLN A 599 -28.47 -10.96 13.43
CA GLN A 599 -27.78 -11.04 14.72
C GLN A 599 -28.46 -10.21 15.81
N LEU A 600 -28.97 -9.01 15.50
CA LEU A 600 -29.73 -8.21 16.47
C LEU A 600 -31.01 -8.93 16.89
N ILE A 601 -31.76 -9.53 15.96
CA ILE A 601 -32.97 -10.30 16.29
C ILE A 601 -32.60 -11.53 17.12
N SER A 602 -31.54 -12.26 16.78
CA SER A 602 -31.09 -13.42 17.58
C SER A 602 -30.63 -13.02 18.98
N VAL A 603 -29.95 -11.88 19.12
CA VAL A 603 -29.52 -11.33 20.43
C VAL A 603 -30.74 -10.86 21.23
N VAL A 604 -31.69 -10.16 20.62
CA VAL A 604 -32.92 -9.70 21.27
C VAL A 604 -33.79 -10.88 21.71
N VAL A 605 -33.93 -11.92 20.88
CA VAL A 605 -34.63 -13.17 21.23
C VAL A 605 -33.89 -13.89 22.36
N GLY A 606 -32.55 -13.98 22.29
CA GLY A 606 -31.74 -14.57 23.37
C GLY A 606 -31.92 -13.85 24.70
N ILE A 607 -31.84 -12.51 24.71
CA ILE A 607 -32.10 -11.69 25.90
C ILE A 607 -33.53 -11.88 26.41
N SER A 608 -34.52 -11.91 25.53
CA SER A 608 -35.92 -12.11 25.91
C SER A 608 -36.15 -13.47 26.57
N VAL A 609 -35.55 -14.54 26.05
CA VAL A 609 -35.62 -15.88 26.64
C VAL A 609 -34.96 -15.92 28.02
N VAL A 610 -33.80 -15.29 28.18
CA VAL A 610 -33.11 -15.21 29.48
C VAL A 610 -33.94 -14.45 30.50
N LEU A 611 -34.58 -13.34 30.09
CA LEU A 611 -35.48 -12.56 30.95
C LEU A 611 -36.73 -13.35 31.36
N ILE A 612 -37.32 -14.11 30.44
CA ILE A 612 -38.48 -14.98 30.74
C ILE A 612 -38.10 -16.11 31.70
N LEU A 613 -36.94 -16.75 31.50
CA LEU A 613 -36.45 -17.81 32.37
C LEU A 613 -36.09 -17.31 33.77
N SER A 614 -35.48 -16.13 33.87
CA SER A 614 -35.18 -15.51 35.16
C SER A 614 -36.44 -15.03 35.89
N PHE A 615 -37.42 -14.47 35.17
CA PHE A 615 -38.70 -14.06 35.76
C PHE A 615 -39.54 -15.26 36.23
N SER A 616 -39.57 -16.36 35.45
CA SER A 616 -40.25 -17.58 35.86
C SER A 616 -39.57 -18.25 37.07
N ALA A 617 -38.23 -18.26 37.14
CA ALA A 617 -37.50 -18.71 38.33
C ALA A 617 -37.81 -17.84 39.56
N PHE A 618 -37.90 -16.53 39.39
CA PHE A 618 -38.28 -15.59 40.45
C PHE A 618 -39.72 -15.82 40.93
N LEU A 619 -40.67 -16.04 40.02
CA LEU A 619 -42.06 -16.36 40.38
C LEU A 619 -42.17 -17.69 41.14
N VAL A 620 -41.42 -18.72 40.73
CA VAL A 620 -41.37 -20.00 41.45
C VAL A 620 -40.76 -19.83 42.83
N TRP A 621 -39.70 -19.03 42.97
CA TRP A 621 -39.09 -18.70 44.25
C TRP A 621 -40.06 -17.90 45.16
N TYR A 622 -40.76 -16.92 44.61
CA TYR A 622 -41.76 -16.11 45.32
C TYR A 622 -42.96 -16.96 45.77
N TRP A 623 -43.44 -17.87 44.93
CA TRP A 623 -44.47 -18.85 45.31
C TRP A 623 -44.00 -19.80 46.42
N ARG A 624 -42.74 -20.26 46.37
CA ARG A 624 -42.15 -21.10 47.44
C ARG A 624 -41.97 -20.35 48.76
N GLN A 625 -41.69 -19.04 48.70
CA GLN A 625 -41.64 -18.16 49.87
C GLN A 625 -43.05 -17.96 50.46
N GLY A 626 -44.06 -17.75 49.62
CA GLY A 626 -45.46 -17.62 50.04
C GLY A 626 -46.04 -18.88 50.71
N ILE A 627 -45.63 -20.08 50.26
CA ILE A 627 -46.07 -21.35 50.85
C ILE A 627 -45.36 -21.67 52.18
N ARG A 628 -44.18 -21.10 52.45
CA ARG A 628 -43.45 -21.31 53.73
C ARG A 628 -43.90 -20.39 54.86
N GLY A 629 -44.84 -19.48 54.63
CA GLY A 629 -45.43 -18.59 55.62
C GLY A 629 -46.64 -19.18 56.36
N SER A 630 -46.62 -20.45 56.77
CA SER A 630 -47.56 -20.99 57.76
C SER A 630 -47.07 -22.34 58.29
N SER A 631 -46.08 -22.32 59.17
CA SER A 631 -45.96 -23.37 60.19
C SER A 631 -45.08 -22.88 61.33
N THR A 632 -45.76 -22.57 62.43
CA THR A 632 -45.22 -22.24 63.75
C THR A 632 -44.47 -23.43 64.35
N TYR A 633 -43.20 -23.22 64.74
CA TYR A 633 -42.59 -24.00 65.82
C TYR A 633 -41.48 -23.20 66.53
N ARG A 634 -41.68 -22.94 67.83
CA ARG A 634 -40.71 -22.48 68.85
C ARG A 634 -40.30 -23.72 69.67
N PRO A 635 -39.05 -23.86 70.15
CA PRO A 635 -38.76 -23.50 71.55
C PRO A 635 -37.32 -22.99 71.82
N VAL A 636 -37.13 -22.02 72.74
CA VAL A 636 -36.73 -22.11 74.16
C VAL A 636 -35.24 -22.42 74.37
N ASP A 637 -34.43 -21.36 74.52
CA ASP A 637 -33.65 -21.12 75.73
C ASP A 637 -33.17 -19.66 75.72
N ALA A 638 -33.70 -18.88 76.65
CA ALA A 638 -33.36 -17.49 76.88
C ALA A 638 -32.61 -17.40 78.20
N ALA A 639 -31.40 -16.85 78.16
CA ALA A 639 -30.76 -16.22 79.32
C ALA A 639 -30.49 -14.77 78.94
N VAL A 640 -30.99 -13.88 79.81
CA VAL A 640 -31.02 -12.42 79.71
C VAL A 640 -29.81 -11.83 80.49
N PRO A 641 -29.67 -10.50 80.65
CA PRO A 641 -28.72 -9.64 79.97
C PRO A 641 -27.60 -9.12 80.89
N GLU A 642 -26.57 -8.50 80.31
CA GLU A 642 -25.75 -7.54 81.06
C GLU A 642 -25.90 -6.15 80.41
N GLN A 643 -26.28 -5.22 81.27
CA GLN A 643 -26.71 -3.85 81.01
C GLN A 643 -25.71 -2.91 81.67
N GLU A 644 -25.77 -1.64 81.25
CA GLU A 644 -25.24 -0.43 81.91
C GLU A 644 -23.82 -0.01 81.49
N LEU A 645 -23.47 1.27 81.32
CA LEU A 645 -24.12 2.51 80.87
C LEU A 645 -22.99 3.58 80.93
N GLN A 646 -22.91 4.45 79.91
CA GLN A 646 -22.64 5.91 79.88
C GLN A 646 -21.82 6.61 81.01
N PRO A 647 -21.07 7.71 80.72
CA PRO A 647 -21.70 8.94 80.23
C PRO A 647 -20.89 9.87 79.30
N MET A 648 -21.67 10.55 78.43
CA MET A 648 -21.30 11.51 77.39
C MET A 648 -20.55 10.98 76.17
#